data_AF-A0A8I0EUB7-F1
#
_entry.id   AF-A0A8I0EUB7-F1
#
_cell.length_a   1.000
_cell.length_b   1.000
_cell.length_c   1.000
_cell.angle_alpha   90.00
_cell.angle_beta   90.00
_cell.angle_gamma   90.00
#
_symmetry.space_group_name_H-M   'P 1'
#
loop_
_entity.id
_entity.type
_entity.pdbx_description
1 polymer ?
#
loop_
_entity_poly.entity_id
_entity_poly.type
_entity_poly.pdbx_seq_one_letter_code
_entity_poly.pdbx_strand_id
1 'polypeptide(L)'
;MKNPMGRARSRRMSLAAVALAVAGVGCLSPVATATASSTAAPGIVRVADEPTYFAPLIDAGTSWRYLATGVDPSPTGDRHAWAQPGFDDSTWATGKGGFGAKWESGVETADFDDGMRATTVLPMRPTGGDNIPTYFFRTTFDVTAEQLATGEDIGFDGYIDDAAVIFINGEEVKRHLVEDGTPNVAYDSGTGEELAFTIPASKFRTGSNTIAVRLHQDRAASSDIWFSLDHLGGELPPPPSGPAVGAPSRVILTPTETPETSQSFTWLAGAPDVSVGRVQLRVGDGPIRTVGATSQGTAVNQGNPHFSATVRGLKPDTEYTYRVGNPDAWSQWKTFTTADPDAEETEYVYYGDAQIGLDSTWPNVVKLAREKAPNSIGSVHAGDLIDTSSNDTQWKNWFTGMVESAATTNIFAAPGNHEYSGDRLLKSWKAHFEYPDNQPNSSTIGDLAQRSVGDTEVARQYQAYFDHWSQFAHETVYYSDYQGIRFITINATTDSTFLTPQNLPSCSGEECPSKRVAALWAEYQAAWMDHILGESPAKWNVVTFHQPVYSASAGRDEPHLRGPWVPVFQKHNIDLVQMGHDHVYARGFNNENRTDRDGVTDGPVYIVQNSGAKHYDLETDERNVWTKNGATQVRKGEDFSSFAVVKVTDDRLHYTSYIAEKTASSTTDVPVGGVWDEFVVTKHDDGRKVVTEAGAPVPEFEDLTPAPQIVKQSPTTVHTKVGGTVRLAVEARGEGGLSYQWQRSPVGKNAWTDIVNQDKSSLVLEDVTANTGRQQYRVAVTSGTRTVHSLPTTVIVAPDRKIASKVAVGKATVKAGRKAAVAVRPSVTGKVRVTVRAGGKKLTRTVTVKAGRKTTVRLGAVPKRARGRAVVTVVLDPSDAKYATSTRTKAVKVKR
;
A
#
# COMPACT_ATOMS: atom_id res chain seq x y z
N MET A 1 25.47 48.38 34.04
CA MET A 1 25.66 49.71 33.41
C MET A 1 26.08 49.52 31.96
N LYS A 2 25.32 50.13 31.04
CA LYS A 2 25.66 50.59 29.68
C LYS A 2 26.36 49.62 28.67
N ASN A 3 25.53 49.17 27.72
CA ASN A 3 25.70 49.07 26.25
C ASN A 3 26.53 50.24 25.64
N PRO A 4 26.97 50.30 24.33
CA PRO A 4 26.38 49.63 23.14
C PRO A 4 27.27 49.35 21.88
N MET A 5 26.65 48.71 20.85
CA MET A 5 26.67 48.97 19.38
C MET A 5 28.01 48.89 18.57
N GLY A 6 28.07 48.46 17.30
CA GLY A 6 27.07 48.01 16.31
C GLY A 6 27.66 47.83 14.88
N ARG A 7 26.97 47.00 14.07
CA ARG A 7 26.80 46.92 12.59
C ARG A 7 27.98 46.93 11.57
N ALA A 8 27.96 45.83 10.79
CA ALA A 8 27.90 45.71 9.32
C ALA A 8 29.15 45.90 8.41
N ARG A 9 29.47 44.87 7.61
CA ARG A 9 29.55 44.95 6.12
C ARG A 9 29.76 43.60 5.42
N SER A 10 29.01 43.44 4.34
CA SER A 10 29.02 42.42 3.29
C SER A 10 30.34 42.27 2.53
N ARG A 11 30.68 41.06 2.06
CA ARG A 11 31.52 40.84 0.86
C ARG A 11 31.11 39.57 0.10
N ARG A 12 30.79 39.75 -1.20
CA ARG A 12 30.76 38.74 -2.27
C ARG A 12 32.20 38.35 -2.66
N MET A 13 32.42 37.09 -3.05
CA MET A 13 33.51 36.59 -3.92
C MET A 13 33.04 35.25 -4.50
N SER A 14 32.64 35.16 -5.76
CA SER A 14 33.42 35.00 -7.00
C SER A 14 33.80 33.54 -7.32
N LEU A 15 33.19 33.02 -8.39
CA LEU A 15 33.52 31.76 -9.09
C LEU A 15 34.93 31.80 -9.71
N ALA A 16 35.58 30.64 -9.78
CA ALA A 16 36.64 30.37 -10.76
C ALA A 16 36.50 28.94 -11.31
N ALA A 17 36.44 28.83 -12.64
CA ALA A 17 36.44 27.61 -13.41
C ALA A 17 37.88 27.18 -13.77
N VAL A 18 38.11 25.88 -13.96
CA VAL A 18 39.33 25.34 -14.57
C VAL A 18 38.93 24.27 -15.58
N ALA A 19 39.43 24.42 -16.81
CA ALA A 19 39.43 23.42 -17.87
C ALA A 19 40.87 23.16 -18.30
N LEU A 20 41.22 21.92 -18.68
CA LEU A 20 42.37 21.64 -19.54
C LEU A 20 42.20 20.30 -20.29
N ALA A 21 42.71 20.23 -21.52
CA ALA A 21 42.40 19.25 -22.55
C ALA A 21 43.54 18.24 -22.88
N VAL A 22 43.11 17.02 -23.24
CA VAL A 22 43.54 16.01 -24.26
C VAL A 22 44.95 16.03 -24.92
N ALA A 23 45.56 14.82 -25.03
CA ALA A 23 46.27 14.30 -26.22
C ALA A 23 46.49 12.75 -26.18
N GLY A 24 46.23 12.04 -27.30
CA GLY A 24 46.53 10.60 -27.56
C GLY A 24 47.95 10.37 -28.15
N VAL A 25 48.44 9.25 -28.70
CA VAL A 25 47.95 7.95 -29.27
C VAL A 25 49.19 7.00 -29.31
N GLY A 26 49.01 5.66 -29.34
CA GLY A 26 50.03 4.73 -29.90
C GLY A 26 49.89 3.24 -29.57
N CYS A 27 49.50 2.41 -30.56
CA CYS A 27 49.22 0.97 -30.53
C CYS A 27 50.44 0.02 -30.40
N LEU A 28 50.21 -1.21 -29.91
CA LEU A 28 50.70 -2.51 -30.41
C LEU A 28 50.00 -3.68 -29.64
N SER A 29 49.44 -4.66 -30.37
CA SER A 29 48.82 -5.92 -29.86
C SER A 29 49.60 -7.14 -30.41
N PRO A 30 49.25 -8.43 -30.15
CA PRO A 30 48.42 -9.06 -29.10
C PRO A 30 49.07 -10.31 -28.43
N VAL A 31 48.55 -10.75 -27.26
CA VAL A 31 48.44 -12.19 -26.92
C VAL A 31 47.12 -12.40 -26.18
N ALA A 32 46.31 -13.32 -26.67
CA ALA A 32 44.96 -13.62 -26.19
C ALA A 32 44.96 -14.68 -25.08
N THR A 33 44.13 -14.48 -24.07
CA THR A 33 43.48 -15.55 -23.31
C THR A 33 42.05 -15.13 -22.95
N ALA A 34 41.12 -16.03 -23.21
CA ALA A 34 39.69 -15.81 -23.31
C ALA A 34 39.02 -15.50 -21.97
N THR A 35 38.21 -14.44 -21.95
CA THR A 35 37.19 -14.16 -20.94
C THR A 35 35.80 -14.42 -21.48
N ALA A 36 34.95 -14.88 -20.57
CA ALA A 36 33.61 -15.41 -20.79
C ALA A 36 32.69 -14.50 -21.63
N SER A 37 31.96 -15.15 -22.52
CA SER A 37 30.91 -14.61 -23.38
C SER A 37 29.84 -13.85 -22.58
N SER A 38 29.85 -12.52 -22.69
CA SER A 38 28.64 -11.71 -22.57
C SER A 38 27.71 -12.12 -23.71
N THR A 39 26.64 -12.85 -23.42
CA THR A 39 25.55 -12.98 -24.39
C THR A 39 24.94 -11.58 -24.54
N ALA A 40 25.20 -11.01 -25.71
CA ALA A 40 24.79 -9.69 -26.12
C ALA A 40 23.31 -9.45 -25.81
N ALA A 41 23.02 -8.21 -25.42
CA ALA A 41 21.68 -7.66 -25.43
C ALA A 41 20.92 -8.14 -26.68
N PRO A 42 19.60 -8.45 -26.58
CA PRO A 42 18.81 -8.63 -27.79
C PRO A 42 19.03 -7.37 -28.63
N GLY A 43 19.61 -7.58 -29.81
CA GLY A 43 20.02 -6.50 -30.68
C GLY A 43 18.85 -5.56 -30.90
N ILE A 44 19.13 -4.27 -30.82
CA ILE A 44 18.28 -3.24 -31.38
C ILE A 44 18.08 -3.62 -32.84
N VAL A 45 16.98 -4.30 -33.14
CA VAL A 45 16.43 -4.26 -34.48
C VAL A 45 15.96 -2.83 -34.59
N ARG A 46 16.71 -2.01 -35.32
CA ARG A 46 16.16 -0.78 -35.87
C ARG A 46 15.04 -1.23 -36.79
N VAL A 47 13.84 -1.28 -36.25
CA VAL A 47 12.63 -1.24 -37.07
C VAL A 47 12.73 0.07 -37.83
N ALA A 48 12.51 -0.02 -39.14
CA ALA A 48 12.66 1.07 -40.09
C ALA A 48 11.98 2.35 -39.58
N ASP A 49 12.54 3.51 -39.93
CA ASP A 49 11.92 4.81 -39.68
C ASP A 49 10.46 4.76 -40.16
N GLU A 50 9.51 4.78 -39.23
CA GLU A 50 8.09 4.98 -39.55
C GLU A 50 7.88 6.48 -39.89
N PRO A 51 7.09 6.79 -40.92
CA PRO A 51 7.10 8.08 -41.59
C PRO A 51 6.60 9.21 -40.67
N THR A 52 7.21 10.38 -40.85
CA THR A 52 6.80 11.63 -40.23
C THR A 52 5.39 12.01 -40.69
N TYR A 53 4.37 11.80 -39.85
CA TYR A 53 3.01 12.26 -40.15
C TYR A 53 2.88 13.76 -39.86
N PHE A 54 2.28 14.49 -40.82
CA PHE A 54 2.04 15.92 -40.73
C PHE A 54 0.54 16.21 -40.54
N ALA A 55 0.21 17.35 -39.95
CA ALA A 55 -1.17 17.84 -39.87
C ALA A 55 -1.80 17.94 -41.28
N PRO A 56 -3.13 17.79 -41.44
CA PRO A 56 -3.81 17.97 -42.71
C PRO A 56 -3.48 19.35 -43.30
N LEU A 57 -3.22 19.40 -44.60
CA LEU A 57 -2.93 20.63 -45.32
C LEU A 57 -4.19 21.50 -45.44
N ILE A 58 -5.36 20.87 -45.54
CA ILE A 58 -6.69 21.47 -45.55
C ILE A 58 -7.65 20.59 -44.75
N ASP A 59 -8.50 21.23 -43.96
CA ASP A 59 -9.65 20.65 -43.26
C ASP A 59 -10.92 21.52 -43.39
N ALA A 60 -12.05 21.08 -42.81
CA ALA A 60 -13.33 21.80 -42.81
C ALA A 60 -13.28 23.22 -42.19
N GLY A 61 -12.26 23.54 -41.39
CA GLY A 61 -12.03 24.88 -40.83
C GLY A 61 -11.33 25.85 -41.79
N THR A 62 -10.83 25.35 -42.92
CA THR A 62 -10.09 26.12 -43.93
C THR A 62 -10.98 27.15 -44.60
N SER A 63 -10.45 28.36 -44.75
CA SER A 63 -11.16 29.44 -45.46
C SER A 63 -10.96 29.29 -46.96
N TRP A 64 -12.04 29.33 -47.71
CA TRP A 64 -12.00 29.32 -49.17
C TRP A 64 -12.51 30.64 -49.72
N ARG A 65 -11.96 31.02 -50.87
CA ARG A 65 -12.56 31.99 -51.78
C ARG A 65 -13.40 31.26 -52.80
N TYR A 66 -14.57 31.80 -53.14
CA TYR A 66 -15.44 31.20 -54.14
C TYR A 66 -16.13 32.24 -55.02
N LEU A 67 -16.35 31.87 -56.28
CA LEU A 67 -17.10 32.61 -57.27
C LEU A 67 -18.36 31.83 -57.63
N ALA A 68 -19.51 32.38 -57.23
CA ALA A 68 -20.83 31.83 -57.47
C ALA A 68 -21.68 32.83 -58.26
N THR A 69 -21.24 33.16 -59.47
CA THR A 69 -21.91 34.16 -60.34
C THR A 69 -22.31 33.61 -61.71
N GLY A 70 -21.84 32.42 -62.08
CA GLY A 70 -22.00 31.87 -63.43
C GLY A 70 -21.14 32.55 -64.50
N VAL A 71 -20.20 33.40 -64.10
CA VAL A 71 -19.25 34.06 -65.01
C VAL A 71 -17.95 33.26 -65.06
N ASP A 72 -17.41 33.09 -66.27
CA ASP A 72 -16.10 32.46 -66.47
C ASP A 72 -15.00 33.39 -65.92
N PRO A 73 -14.21 32.96 -64.91
CA PRO A 73 -13.11 33.77 -64.37
C PRO A 73 -11.91 33.87 -65.30
N SER A 74 -11.87 33.13 -66.41
CA SER A 74 -10.79 33.17 -67.42
C SER A 74 -11.34 33.09 -68.85
N PRO A 75 -12.13 34.09 -69.30
CA PRO A 75 -12.85 34.03 -70.58
C PRO A 75 -11.96 34.23 -71.82
N THR A 76 -10.69 34.62 -71.64
CA THR A 76 -9.76 34.89 -72.73
C THR A 76 -8.40 34.27 -72.45
N GLY A 77 -7.80 33.61 -73.45
CA GLY A 77 -6.48 32.99 -73.31
C GLY A 77 -6.58 31.57 -72.74
N ASP A 78 -5.69 31.24 -71.80
CA ASP A 78 -5.75 29.95 -71.10
C ASP A 78 -6.98 29.91 -70.18
N ARG A 79 -7.92 29.01 -70.49
CA ARG A 79 -9.14 28.83 -69.70
C ARG A 79 -8.87 28.39 -68.26
N HIS A 80 -7.70 27.84 -67.94
CA HIS A 80 -7.35 27.44 -66.58
C HIS A 80 -6.52 28.49 -65.82
N ALA A 81 -6.37 29.70 -66.38
CA ALA A 81 -5.58 30.77 -65.75
C ALA A 81 -6.05 31.11 -64.32
N TRP A 82 -7.34 30.98 -64.03
CA TRP A 82 -7.91 31.19 -62.69
C TRP A 82 -7.44 30.19 -61.63
N ALA A 83 -6.98 29.00 -62.03
CA ALA A 83 -6.47 27.99 -61.10
C ALA A 83 -4.99 28.22 -60.72
N GLN A 84 -4.31 29.16 -61.37
CA GLN A 84 -2.89 29.46 -61.12
C GLN A 84 -2.69 30.19 -59.78
N PRO A 85 -1.59 29.94 -59.03
CA PRO A 85 -1.35 30.55 -57.72
C PRO A 85 -1.36 32.10 -57.71
N GLY A 86 -1.01 32.72 -58.84
CA GLY A 86 -0.92 34.18 -58.96
C GLY A 86 -2.21 34.87 -59.42
N PHE A 87 -3.30 34.16 -59.66
CA PHE A 87 -4.54 34.81 -60.08
C PHE A 87 -5.20 35.55 -58.91
N ASP A 88 -5.60 36.78 -59.18
CA ASP A 88 -6.25 37.68 -58.22
C ASP A 88 -7.73 37.32 -58.04
N ASP A 89 -8.03 36.62 -56.96
CA ASP A 89 -9.37 36.28 -56.48
C ASP A 89 -9.81 37.19 -55.31
N SER A 90 -9.18 38.37 -55.18
CA SER A 90 -9.42 39.28 -54.06
C SER A 90 -10.87 39.74 -53.93
N THR A 91 -11.61 39.75 -55.05
CA THR A 91 -13.03 40.15 -55.14
C THR A 91 -14.01 38.99 -54.98
N TRP A 92 -13.54 37.75 -54.84
CA TRP A 92 -14.39 36.57 -54.66
C TRP A 92 -14.94 36.53 -53.23
N ALA A 93 -16.11 35.89 -53.07
CA ALA A 93 -16.71 35.70 -51.75
C ALA A 93 -15.86 34.73 -50.91
N THR A 94 -15.99 34.76 -49.60
CA THR A 94 -15.24 33.88 -48.69
C THR A 94 -16.18 33.03 -47.83
N GLY A 95 -15.84 31.76 -47.62
CA GLY A 95 -16.61 30.85 -46.76
C GLY A 95 -15.73 29.75 -46.16
N LYS A 96 -16.34 28.84 -45.39
CA LYS A 96 -15.70 27.70 -44.72
C LYS A 96 -16.63 26.48 -44.70
N GLY A 97 -16.04 25.31 -44.51
CA GLY A 97 -16.73 24.02 -44.37
C GLY A 97 -17.44 23.57 -45.65
N GLY A 98 -18.58 22.89 -45.51
CA GLY A 98 -19.39 22.46 -46.66
C GLY A 98 -20.05 23.63 -47.37
N PHE A 99 -19.82 23.72 -48.68
CA PHE A 99 -20.42 24.70 -49.57
C PHE A 99 -21.57 24.04 -50.32
N GLY A 100 -22.78 24.53 -50.14
CA GLY A 100 -23.90 23.96 -50.86
C GLY A 100 -25.17 24.76 -50.72
N ALA A 101 -26.15 24.42 -51.53
CA ALA A 101 -27.51 24.91 -51.38
C ALA A 101 -28.49 23.91 -51.99
N LYS A 102 -29.66 23.78 -51.38
CA LYS A 102 -30.80 23.08 -51.95
C LYS A 102 -31.89 24.08 -52.30
N TRP A 103 -32.44 23.98 -53.51
CA TRP A 103 -33.54 24.80 -53.98
C TRP A 103 -34.88 24.21 -53.53
N GLU A 104 -35.50 24.80 -52.52
CA GLU A 104 -36.75 24.32 -51.96
C GLU A 104 -37.72 25.48 -51.70
N SER A 105 -38.98 25.31 -52.08
CA SER A 105 -40.04 26.31 -51.84
C SER A 105 -39.73 27.73 -52.37
N GLY A 106 -38.91 27.84 -53.42
CA GLY A 106 -38.56 29.10 -54.08
C GLY A 106 -37.40 29.88 -53.45
N VAL A 107 -36.65 29.26 -52.54
CA VAL A 107 -35.45 29.84 -51.90
C VAL A 107 -34.33 28.79 -51.78
N GLU A 108 -33.08 29.24 -51.65
CA GLU A 108 -31.96 28.39 -51.25
C GLU A 108 -32.01 28.07 -49.75
N THR A 109 -31.79 26.80 -49.39
CA THR A 109 -31.68 26.34 -48.00
C THR A 109 -30.31 25.74 -47.73
N ALA A 110 -29.92 25.71 -46.45
CA ALA A 110 -28.69 25.08 -46.00
C ALA A 110 -28.85 23.58 -45.68
N ASP A 111 -30.08 23.09 -45.57
CA ASP A 111 -30.40 21.76 -45.04
C ASP A 111 -30.78 20.80 -46.18
N PHE A 112 -30.18 19.61 -46.19
CA PHE A 112 -30.36 18.58 -47.20
C PHE A 112 -31.11 17.36 -46.62
N ASP A 113 -31.71 16.53 -47.48
CA ASP A 113 -32.64 15.45 -47.07
C ASP A 113 -31.94 14.28 -46.35
N ASP A 114 -30.62 14.19 -46.44
CA ASP A 114 -29.74 13.20 -45.82
C ASP A 114 -29.16 13.65 -44.47
N GLY A 115 -29.52 14.86 -44.01
CA GLY A 115 -28.98 15.46 -42.79
C GLY A 115 -27.65 16.20 -43.00
N MET A 116 -27.15 16.32 -44.24
CA MET A 116 -26.07 17.24 -44.57
C MET A 116 -26.56 18.69 -44.40
N ARG A 117 -25.68 19.55 -43.88
CA ARG A 117 -25.99 20.96 -43.65
C ARG A 117 -24.83 21.83 -44.10
N ALA A 118 -25.09 22.70 -45.09
CA ALA A 118 -24.12 23.64 -45.61
C ALA A 118 -23.74 24.66 -44.54
N THR A 119 -22.45 24.78 -44.26
CA THR A 119 -21.92 25.87 -43.42
C THR A 119 -21.79 27.15 -44.21
N THR A 120 -21.54 27.04 -45.52
CA THR A 120 -21.59 28.16 -46.46
C THR A 120 -22.67 27.91 -47.50
N VAL A 121 -23.78 28.66 -47.43
CA VAL A 121 -24.87 28.55 -48.40
C VAL A 121 -24.50 29.21 -49.72
N LEU A 122 -24.60 28.49 -50.82
CA LEU A 122 -24.29 29.00 -52.17
C LEU A 122 -25.53 29.61 -52.84
N PRO A 123 -25.41 30.74 -53.57
CA PRO A 123 -26.51 31.25 -54.38
C PRO A 123 -26.69 30.37 -55.62
N MET A 124 -27.91 29.94 -55.92
CA MET A 124 -28.18 29.10 -57.10
C MET A 124 -28.66 29.91 -58.30
N ARG A 125 -29.37 31.02 -58.08
CA ARG A 125 -29.98 31.85 -59.16
C ARG A 125 -29.81 33.35 -58.94
N PRO A 126 -28.57 33.87 -58.91
CA PRO A 126 -28.29 35.25 -58.49
C PRO A 126 -28.95 36.33 -59.38
N THR A 127 -29.28 36.00 -60.64
CA THR A 127 -29.91 36.95 -61.58
C THR A 127 -31.36 36.60 -61.94
N GLY A 128 -31.93 35.55 -61.34
CA GLY A 128 -33.19 34.94 -61.78
C GLY A 128 -33.04 34.20 -63.12
N GLY A 129 -33.68 33.03 -63.25
CA GLY A 129 -33.54 32.15 -64.43
C GLY A 129 -33.01 30.76 -64.05
N ASP A 130 -32.19 30.18 -64.92
CA ASP A 130 -31.55 28.88 -64.72
C ASP A 130 -30.52 28.92 -63.58
N ASN A 131 -30.21 27.76 -63.00
CA ASN A 131 -29.18 27.65 -61.96
C ASN A 131 -27.80 28.04 -62.50
N ILE A 132 -26.91 28.55 -61.64
CA ILE A 132 -25.50 28.76 -61.98
C ILE A 132 -24.90 27.45 -62.52
N PRO A 133 -24.36 27.44 -63.75
CA PRO A 133 -23.80 26.20 -64.31
C PRO A 133 -22.55 25.73 -63.58
N THR A 134 -21.72 26.66 -63.09
CA THR A 134 -20.43 26.32 -62.50
C THR A 134 -20.03 27.28 -61.38
N TYR A 135 -19.50 26.71 -60.30
CA TYR A 135 -18.93 27.39 -59.14
C TYR A 135 -17.41 27.18 -59.12
N PHE A 136 -16.66 28.21 -58.73
CA PHE A 136 -15.21 28.14 -58.66
C PHE A 136 -14.76 28.36 -57.22
N PHE A 137 -13.86 27.53 -56.72
CA PHE A 137 -13.33 27.59 -55.36
C PHE A 137 -11.82 27.65 -55.40
N ARG A 138 -11.21 28.41 -54.50
CA ARG A 138 -9.76 28.51 -54.33
C ARG A 138 -9.37 28.70 -52.88
N THR A 139 -8.27 28.08 -52.48
CA THR A 139 -7.57 28.40 -51.24
C THR A 139 -6.08 28.12 -51.36
N THR A 140 -5.32 28.63 -50.40
CA THR A 140 -3.87 28.46 -50.32
C THR A 140 -3.49 27.79 -49.01
N PHE A 141 -2.50 26.91 -49.06
CA PHE A 141 -1.94 26.19 -47.92
C PHE A 141 -0.43 26.04 -48.10
N ASP A 142 0.30 25.87 -47.00
CA ASP A 142 1.74 25.69 -47.04
C ASP A 142 2.12 24.21 -46.93
N VAL A 143 3.09 23.78 -47.75
CA VAL A 143 3.69 22.44 -47.67
C VAL A 143 5.18 22.59 -47.33
N THR A 144 5.70 21.85 -46.36
CA THR A 144 7.10 21.95 -45.94
C THR A 144 8.04 21.18 -46.85
N ALA A 145 9.36 21.43 -46.74
CA ALA A 145 10.37 20.66 -47.46
C ALA A 145 10.40 19.21 -46.99
N GLU A 146 10.15 18.99 -45.70
CA GLU A 146 10.09 17.68 -45.08
C GLU A 146 8.87 16.88 -45.56
N GLN A 147 7.72 17.53 -45.75
CA GLN A 147 6.50 16.90 -46.31
C GLN A 147 6.71 16.37 -47.73
N LEU A 148 7.44 17.11 -48.57
CA LEU A 148 7.70 16.67 -49.95
C LEU A 148 8.89 15.72 -50.07
N ALA A 149 9.77 15.69 -49.08
CA ALA A 149 10.91 14.79 -49.05
C ALA A 149 10.50 13.31 -48.91
N THR A 150 9.28 13.02 -48.43
CA THR A 150 8.75 11.65 -48.36
C THR A 150 8.48 11.06 -49.75
N GLY A 151 8.17 11.90 -50.74
CA GLY A 151 7.80 11.47 -52.09
C GLY A 151 6.42 10.79 -52.16
N GLU A 152 5.65 10.81 -51.08
CA GLU A 152 4.32 10.19 -51.00
C GLU A 152 3.25 11.10 -51.65
N ASP A 153 2.33 10.47 -52.37
CA ASP A 153 1.19 11.17 -52.95
C ASP A 153 0.25 11.69 -51.85
N ILE A 154 -0.37 12.85 -52.09
CA ILE A 154 -1.24 13.54 -51.15
C ILE A 154 -2.69 13.18 -51.47
N GLY A 155 -3.37 12.49 -50.56
CA GLY A 155 -4.79 12.20 -50.58
C GLY A 155 -5.66 13.47 -50.54
N PHE A 156 -6.78 13.39 -51.25
CA PHE A 156 -7.91 14.31 -51.25
C PHE A 156 -9.13 13.49 -50.88
N ASP A 157 -9.86 13.90 -49.85
CA ASP A 157 -11.13 13.31 -49.43
C ASP A 157 -12.18 14.41 -49.23
N GLY A 158 -13.32 14.27 -49.88
CA GLY A 158 -14.44 15.18 -49.72
C GLY A 158 -15.70 14.67 -50.38
N TYR A 159 -16.72 15.52 -50.47
CA TYR A 159 -17.99 15.21 -51.13
C TYR A 159 -18.24 16.21 -52.25
N ILE A 160 -18.63 15.70 -53.42
CA ILE A 160 -19.02 16.48 -54.58
C ILE A 160 -20.41 16.04 -55.01
N ASP A 161 -21.29 17.02 -55.19
CA ASP A 161 -22.55 16.85 -55.90
C ASP A 161 -22.39 17.30 -57.35
N ASP A 162 -22.96 16.51 -58.25
CA ASP A 162 -22.83 16.60 -59.69
C ASP A 162 -21.43 16.31 -60.28
N ALA A 163 -20.62 17.31 -60.64
CA ALA A 163 -19.33 17.09 -61.30
C ALA A 163 -18.26 18.13 -60.95
N ALA A 164 -16.97 17.76 -61.00
CA ALA A 164 -15.91 18.70 -60.69
C ALA A 164 -14.58 18.47 -61.44
N VAL A 165 -13.81 19.54 -61.59
CA VAL A 165 -12.38 19.51 -61.96
C VAL A 165 -11.55 20.15 -60.86
N ILE A 166 -10.51 19.46 -60.40
CA ILE A 166 -9.65 19.86 -59.29
C ILE A 166 -8.25 20.14 -59.82
N PHE A 167 -7.65 21.25 -59.37
CA PHE A 167 -6.34 21.71 -59.77
C PHE A 167 -5.44 21.94 -58.56
N ILE A 168 -4.15 21.60 -58.69
CA ILE A 168 -3.09 22.01 -57.77
C ILE A 168 -2.11 22.89 -58.54
N ASN A 169 -1.87 24.09 -58.03
CA ASN A 169 -0.97 25.08 -58.62
C ASN A 169 -1.24 25.34 -60.12
N GLY A 170 -2.52 25.29 -60.53
CA GLY A 170 -2.96 25.48 -61.90
C GLY A 170 -2.85 24.25 -62.81
N GLU A 171 -2.36 23.12 -62.31
CA GLU A 171 -2.34 21.84 -63.02
C GLU A 171 -3.55 20.99 -62.63
N GLU A 172 -4.25 20.40 -63.60
CA GLU A 172 -5.38 19.50 -63.36
C GLU A 172 -4.89 18.18 -62.73
N VAL A 173 -5.45 17.82 -61.58
CA VAL A 173 -5.10 16.60 -60.84
C VAL A 173 -6.22 15.58 -60.78
N LYS A 174 -7.48 16.02 -60.96
CA LYS A 174 -8.64 15.13 -61.02
C LYS A 174 -9.76 15.76 -61.83
N ARG A 175 -10.39 14.91 -62.63
CA ARG A 175 -11.65 15.17 -63.30
C ARG A 175 -12.66 14.14 -62.84
N HIS A 176 -13.79 14.58 -62.34
CA HIS A 176 -14.86 13.76 -61.84
C HIS A 176 -16.15 14.16 -62.55
N LEU A 177 -16.68 13.25 -63.38
CA LEU A 177 -17.94 13.41 -64.13
C LEU A 177 -18.02 14.63 -65.08
N VAL A 178 -16.89 15.25 -65.41
CA VAL A 178 -16.81 16.32 -66.43
C VAL A 178 -16.31 15.73 -67.74
N GLU A 179 -17.00 15.98 -68.85
CA GLU A 179 -16.57 15.55 -70.19
C GLU A 179 -15.28 16.24 -70.66
N ASP A 180 -14.54 15.60 -71.58
CA ASP A 180 -13.36 16.23 -72.14
C ASP A 180 -13.70 17.38 -73.10
N GLY A 181 -13.03 18.51 -72.90
CA GLY A 181 -13.32 19.74 -73.63
C GLY A 181 -14.40 20.64 -73.00
N THR A 182 -15.12 20.23 -71.95
CA THR A 182 -16.17 21.06 -71.31
C THR A 182 -15.65 22.47 -70.98
N PRO A 183 -16.36 23.55 -71.42
CA PRO A 183 -16.03 24.93 -71.07
C PRO A 183 -16.03 25.17 -69.56
N ASN A 184 -15.42 26.27 -69.11
CA ASN A 184 -15.42 26.61 -67.69
C ASN A 184 -16.81 26.84 -67.12
N VAL A 185 -17.74 27.34 -67.93
CA VAL A 185 -19.13 27.56 -67.53
C VAL A 185 -20.01 26.70 -68.43
N ALA A 186 -20.47 25.59 -67.88
CA ALA A 186 -21.36 24.64 -68.52
C ALA A 186 -22.00 23.74 -67.46
N TYR A 187 -23.17 23.17 -67.79
CA TYR A 187 -23.68 22.02 -67.07
C TYR A 187 -22.97 20.75 -67.57
N ASP A 188 -22.84 19.73 -66.73
CA ASP A 188 -22.21 18.46 -67.10
C ASP A 188 -22.96 17.24 -66.51
N SER A 189 -22.45 16.02 -66.59
CA SER A 189 -23.10 14.88 -65.94
C SER A 189 -23.06 15.02 -64.41
N GLY A 190 -23.97 14.37 -63.67
CA GLY A 190 -23.97 14.55 -62.22
C GLY A 190 -24.57 13.43 -61.39
N THR A 191 -23.86 13.09 -60.31
CA THR A 191 -24.32 12.30 -59.17
C THR A 191 -23.57 12.74 -57.92
N GLY A 192 -24.26 12.92 -56.80
CA GLY A 192 -23.61 13.14 -55.50
C GLY A 192 -22.87 11.91 -54.99
N GLU A 193 -21.56 12.06 -54.74
CA GLU A 193 -20.74 11.03 -54.11
C GLU A 193 -19.58 11.59 -53.28
N GLU A 194 -19.09 10.76 -52.36
CA GLU A 194 -17.78 10.95 -51.75
C GLU A 194 -16.69 10.78 -52.81
N LEU A 195 -15.83 11.79 -52.96
CA LEU A 195 -14.69 11.76 -53.86
C LEU A 195 -13.38 11.64 -53.07
N ALA A 196 -12.77 10.46 -53.16
CA ALA A 196 -11.44 10.18 -52.63
C ALA A 196 -10.44 9.84 -53.74
N PHE A 197 -9.25 10.44 -53.73
CA PHE A 197 -8.14 10.11 -54.65
C PHE A 197 -6.79 10.65 -54.15
N THR A 198 -5.68 10.20 -54.74
CA THR A 198 -4.34 10.70 -54.42
C THR A 198 -3.79 11.62 -55.51
N ILE A 199 -3.01 12.63 -55.11
CA ILE A 199 -2.37 13.61 -55.96
C ILE A 199 -0.84 13.40 -55.88
N PRO A 200 -0.15 13.24 -57.02
CA PRO A 200 1.29 13.02 -56.99
C PRO A 200 2.06 14.10 -56.23
N ALA A 201 3.00 13.71 -55.36
CA ALA A 201 3.80 14.66 -54.56
C ALA A 201 4.49 15.72 -55.44
N SER A 202 4.85 15.33 -56.67
CA SER A 202 5.43 16.19 -57.71
C SER A 202 4.57 17.39 -58.14
N LYS A 203 3.27 17.40 -57.81
CA LYS A 203 2.35 18.51 -58.09
C LYS A 203 2.46 19.65 -57.07
N PHE A 204 3.11 19.39 -55.94
CA PHE A 204 3.27 20.34 -54.85
C PHE A 204 4.69 20.91 -54.83
N ARG A 205 4.83 22.07 -54.18
CA ARG A 205 6.12 22.74 -53.96
C ARG A 205 6.26 23.13 -52.49
N THR A 206 7.49 23.23 -52.01
CA THR A 206 7.73 23.75 -50.66
C THR A 206 7.25 25.20 -50.55
N GLY A 207 6.62 25.54 -49.44
CA GLY A 207 5.94 26.81 -49.19
C GLY A 207 4.50 26.79 -49.72
N SER A 208 4.03 27.94 -50.19
CA SER A 208 2.62 28.14 -50.53
C SER A 208 2.21 27.43 -51.83
N ASN A 209 1.15 26.63 -51.72
CA ASN A 209 0.45 25.96 -52.81
C ASN A 209 -0.99 26.48 -52.91
N THR A 210 -1.60 26.32 -54.08
CA THR A 210 -3.00 26.68 -54.33
C THR A 210 -3.75 25.44 -54.78
N ILE A 211 -4.89 25.17 -54.16
CA ILE A 211 -5.89 24.25 -54.70
C ILE A 211 -7.04 25.07 -55.28
N ALA A 212 -7.54 24.62 -56.42
CA ALA A 212 -8.68 25.23 -57.08
C ALA A 212 -9.67 24.15 -57.53
N VAL A 213 -10.96 24.40 -57.39
CA VAL A 213 -12.03 23.45 -57.75
C VAL A 213 -13.06 24.14 -58.62
N ARG A 214 -13.40 23.50 -59.73
CA ARG A 214 -14.46 23.91 -60.65
C ARG A 214 -15.59 22.92 -60.56
N LEU A 215 -16.68 23.30 -59.90
CA LEU A 215 -17.83 22.45 -59.60
C LEU A 215 -18.98 22.78 -60.56
N HIS A 216 -19.46 21.80 -61.31
CA HIS A 216 -20.50 21.91 -62.32
C HIS A 216 -21.81 21.35 -61.77
N GLN A 217 -22.90 22.07 -62.00
CA GLN A 217 -24.26 21.52 -61.87
C GLN A 217 -24.56 20.58 -63.03
N ASP A 218 -25.44 19.61 -62.82
CA ASP A 218 -25.77 18.66 -63.87
C ASP A 218 -26.68 19.25 -64.97
N ARG A 219 -27.57 20.17 -64.58
CA ARG A 219 -28.53 20.82 -65.49
C ARG A 219 -29.06 22.13 -64.91
N ALA A 220 -29.68 22.93 -65.78
CA ALA A 220 -30.32 24.20 -65.44
C ALA A 220 -31.33 24.16 -64.28
N ALA A 221 -31.94 23.00 -64.06
CA ALA A 221 -32.95 22.76 -63.03
C ALA A 221 -32.50 21.75 -61.96
N SER A 222 -31.19 21.63 -61.69
CA SER A 222 -30.70 20.84 -60.56
C SER A 222 -31.34 21.31 -59.23
N SER A 223 -31.61 20.37 -58.32
CA SER A 223 -32.28 20.64 -57.05
C SER A 223 -31.32 21.13 -55.97
N ASP A 224 -30.04 20.87 -56.14
CA ASP A 224 -29.02 21.02 -55.12
C ASP A 224 -27.65 21.23 -55.76
N ILE A 225 -26.68 21.60 -54.93
CA ILE A 225 -25.26 21.53 -55.24
C ILE A 225 -24.49 21.40 -53.93
N TRP A 226 -23.38 20.67 -53.95
CA TRP A 226 -22.51 20.49 -52.80
C TRP A 226 -21.04 20.36 -53.20
N PHE A 227 -20.18 21.00 -52.42
CA PHE A 227 -18.75 20.77 -52.40
C PHE A 227 -18.22 20.86 -50.97
N SER A 228 -17.42 19.86 -50.60
CA SER A 228 -16.61 19.87 -49.39
C SER A 228 -15.25 19.24 -49.70
N LEU A 229 -14.20 19.78 -49.08
CA LEU A 229 -12.91 19.13 -48.95
C LEU A 229 -12.66 18.93 -47.47
N ASP A 230 -12.86 17.69 -47.02
CA ASP A 230 -12.79 17.32 -45.61
C ASP A 230 -11.35 17.04 -45.19
N HIS A 231 -10.52 16.54 -46.12
CA HIS A 231 -9.11 16.25 -45.91
C HIS A 231 -8.26 16.44 -47.17
N LEU A 232 -7.13 17.13 -47.05
CA LEU A 232 -6.03 17.12 -48.04
C LEU A 232 -4.71 16.81 -47.31
N GLY A 233 -4.06 15.66 -47.57
CA GLY A 233 -2.89 15.17 -46.82
C GLY A 233 -2.45 13.77 -47.27
N GLY A 234 -1.27 13.26 -46.86
CA GLY A 234 -0.81 11.91 -47.25
C GLY A 234 -1.78 10.78 -46.87
N GLU A 235 -1.69 9.62 -47.55
CA GLU A 235 -2.63 8.49 -47.41
C GLU A 235 -2.86 8.10 -45.93
N LEU A 236 -4.03 8.44 -45.39
CA LEU A 236 -4.58 7.77 -44.24
C LEU A 236 -5.03 6.37 -44.72
N PRO A 237 -4.56 5.26 -44.14
CA PRO A 237 -5.27 4.00 -44.32
C PRO A 237 -6.73 4.21 -43.87
N PRO A 238 -7.73 3.52 -44.47
CA PRO A 238 -9.06 3.51 -43.88
C PRO A 238 -8.87 3.10 -42.42
N PRO A 239 -9.52 3.75 -41.44
CA PRO A 239 -9.45 3.21 -40.11
C PRO A 239 -9.92 1.74 -40.24
N PRO A 240 -9.10 0.72 -39.88
CA PRO A 240 -9.73 -0.32 -39.08
C PRO A 240 -10.44 0.46 -37.97
N SER A 241 -11.60 0.03 -37.49
CA SER A 241 -12.07 0.55 -36.21
C SER A 241 -11.05 0.16 -35.13
N GLY A 242 -9.93 0.87 -35.08
CA GLY A 242 -9.01 0.97 -33.98
C GLY A 242 -9.79 1.74 -32.93
N PRO A 243 -9.80 1.26 -31.68
CA PRO A 243 -10.63 1.88 -30.67
C PRO A 243 -10.26 3.36 -30.63
N ALA A 244 -11.26 4.25 -30.58
CA ALA A 244 -11.03 5.63 -30.19
C ALA A 244 -10.03 5.60 -29.04
N VAL A 245 -8.86 6.26 -29.17
CA VAL A 245 -7.87 6.29 -28.09
C VAL A 245 -8.62 6.89 -26.92
N GLY A 246 -9.03 6.03 -25.99
CA GLY A 246 -9.94 6.44 -24.94
C GLY A 246 -9.29 7.58 -24.16
N ALA A 247 -10.11 8.48 -23.62
CA ALA A 247 -9.57 9.38 -22.60
C ALA A 247 -8.90 8.52 -21.52
N PRO A 248 -7.71 8.90 -21.04
CA PRO A 248 -7.06 8.17 -19.95
C PRO A 248 -7.99 8.12 -18.74
N SER A 249 -7.93 7.00 -18.02
CA SER A 249 -8.76 6.72 -16.86
C SER A 249 -7.89 6.37 -15.65
N ARG A 250 -8.51 6.09 -14.50
CA ARG A 250 -7.79 5.75 -13.25
C ARG A 250 -6.71 6.76 -12.87
N VAL A 251 -7.00 8.03 -13.12
CA VAL A 251 -6.11 9.11 -12.72
C VAL A 251 -6.05 9.14 -11.20
N ILE A 252 -4.84 9.10 -10.66
CA ILE A 252 -4.59 9.18 -9.23
C ILE A 252 -3.44 10.14 -8.92
N LEU A 253 -3.61 10.87 -7.83
CA LEU A 253 -2.61 11.73 -7.22
C LEU A 253 -2.05 11.04 -6.00
N THR A 254 -0.73 10.92 -5.96
CA THR A 254 0.02 10.40 -4.81
C THR A 254 1.04 11.44 -4.36
N PRO A 255 1.26 11.56 -3.04
CA PRO A 255 2.18 12.54 -2.52
C PRO A 255 3.62 12.13 -2.86
N THR A 256 4.44 13.13 -3.17
CA THR A 256 5.89 12.97 -3.14
C THR A 256 6.40 13.13 -1.70
N GLU A 257 7.70 12.91 -1.46
CA GLU A 257 8.31 13.22 -0.16
C GLU A 257 8.13 14.70 0.23
N THR A 258 8.13 15.60 -0.76
CA THR A 258 8.00 17.06 -0.60
C THR A 258 6.78 17.61 -1.38
N PRO A 259 5.54 17.36 -0.92
CA PRO A 259 4.31 17.72 -1.62
C PRO A 259 4.07 19.24 -1.74
N GLU A 260 4.81 20.06 -1.00
CA GLU A 260 4.85 21.52 -1.15
C GLU A 260 5.40 21.98 -2.51
N THR A 261 6.27 21.19 -3.14
CA THR A 261 6.96 21.58 -4.38
C THR A 261 6.94 20.51 -5.47
N SER A 262 6.25 19.40 -5.23
CA SER A 262 6.07 18.34 -6.23
C SER A 262 4.80 17.52 -6.06
N GLN A 263 4.33 16.93 -7.16
CA GLN A 263 3.15 16.07 -7.21
C GLN A 263 3.40 14.91 -8.18
N SER A 264 2.99 13.70 -7.79
CA SER A 264 2.97 12.53 -8.68
C SER A 264 1.56 12.30 -9.25
N PHE A 265 1.53 11.89 -10.51
CA PHE A 265 0.33 11.59 -11.28
C PHE A 265 0.49 10.21 -11.91
N THR A 266 -0.45 9.30 -11.68
CA THR A 266 -0.50 8.00 -12.36
C THR A 266 -1.85 7.83 -13.04
N TRP A 267 -1.87 7.17 -14.21
CA TRP A 267 -3.10 6.89 -14.95
C TRP A 267 -2.98 5.67 -15.85
N LEU A 268 -4.13 5.12 -16.24
CA LEU A 268 -4.27 4.09 -17.26
C LEU A 268 -4.55 4.75 -18.61
N ALA A 269 -3.77 4.43 -19.65
CA ALA A 269 -4.04 4.89 -21.01
C ALA A 269 -5.38 4.34 -21.52
N GLY A 270 -6.04 5.07 -22.43
CA GLY A 270 -7.32 4.64 -22.98
C GLY A 270 -7.23 3.63 -24.13
N ALA A 271 -6.03 3.32 -24.61
CA ALA A 271 -5.78 2.31 -25.65
C ALA A 271 -4.42 1.61 -25.45
N PRO A 272 -4.25 0.37 -25.95
CA PRO A 272 -3.07 -0.46 -25.70
C PRO A 272 -1.81 -0.05 -26.49
N ASP A 273 -1.97 0.72 -27.55
CA ASP A 273 -0.92 1.22 -28.44
C ASP A 273 -0.32 2.57 -28.00
N VAL A 274 -0.88 3.19 -26.95
CA VAL A 274 -0.37 4.45 -26.39
C VAL A 274 1.03 4.22 -25.81
N SER A 275 2.05 4.78 -26.46
CA SER A 275 3.46 4.65 -26.06
C SER A 275 4.03 5.88 -25.33
N VAL A 276 3.32 7.00 -25.37
CA VAL A 276 3.76 8.27 -24.77
C VAL A 276 2.71 8.79 -23.80
N GLY A 277 3.12 9.01 -22.55
CA GLY A 277 2.32 9.71 -21.55
C GLY A 277 2.85 11.12 -21.28
N ARG A 278 1.94 12.05 -20.97
CA ARG A 278 2.24 13.44 -20.61
C ARG A 278 1.28 13.95 -19.54
N VAL A 279 1.79 14.87 -18.71
CA VAL A 279 1.01 15.72 -17.83
C VAL A 279 1.10 17.16 -18.33
N GLN A 280 -0.04 17.84 -18.40
CA GLN A 280 -0.11 19.27 -18.62
C GLN A 280 -0.68 19.95 -17.38
N LEU A 281 -0.07 21.06 -16.97
CA LEU A 281 -0.53 21.82 -15.82
C LEU A 281 -0.31 23.33 -15.99
N ARG A 282 -1.14 24.13 -15.35
CA ARG A 282 -1.06 25.61 -15.31
C ARG A 282 -1.71 26.16 -14.04
N VAL A 283 -1.34 27.38 -13.68
CA VAL A 283 -2.00 28.17 -12.61
C VAL A 283 -2.94 29.17 -13.28
N GLY A 284 -4.23 29.13 -12.94
CA GLY A 284 -5.26 29.92 -13.60
C GLY A 284 -5.22 29.79 -15.13
N ASP A 285 -5.27 30.92 -15.85
CA ASP A 285 -5.12 30.99 -17.31
C ASP A 285 -3.66 31.18 -17.76
N GLY A 286 -2.70 30.87 -16.89
CA GLY A 286 -1.28 30.95 -17.18
C GLY A 286 -0.79 29.95 -18.23
N PRO A 287 0.50 30.01 -18.59
CA PRO A 287 1.09 29.12 -19.59
C PRO A 287 1.03 27.65 -19.15
N ILE A 288 0.76 26.76 -20.11
CA ILE A 288 0.76 25.32 -19.89
C ILE A 288 2.20 24.82 -19.83
N ARG A 289 2.57 24.23 -18.70
CA ARG A 289 3.77 23.40 -18.56
C ARG A 289 3.42 21.98 -18.97
N THR A 290 4.25 21.35 -19.81
CA THR A 290 4.10 19.94 -20.21
C THR A 290 5.27 19.13 -19.66
N VAL A 291 4.99 17.99 -19.04
CA VAL A 291 5.98 17.06 -18.49
C VAL A 291 5.72 15.67 -19.08
N GLY A 292 6.78 14.99 -19.55
CA GLY A 292 6.68 13.62 -20.03
C GLY A 292 6.50 12.63 -18.87
N ALA A 293 5.83 11.52 -19.15
CA ALA A 293 5.60 10.44 -18.20
C ALA A 293 6.34 9.17 -18.60
N THR A 294 6.71 8.38 -17.61
CA THR A 294 7.32 7.06 -17.78
C THR A 294 6.22 6.01 -17.87
N SER A 295 6.34 5.05 -18.78
CA SER A 295 5.45 3.89 -18.79
C SER A 295 5.74 3.00 -17.59
N GLN A 296 4.70 2.66 -16.84
CA GLN A 296 4.75 1.66 -15.76
C GLN A 296 4.41 0.25 -16.27
N GLY A 297 4.43 0.06 -17.59
CA GLY A 297 4.04 -1.18 -18.25
C GLY A 297 2.53 -1.41 -18.23
N THR A 298 2.13 -2.64 -18.51
CA THR A 298 0.72 -3.07 -18.45
C THR A 298 0.47 -3.78 -17.12
N ALA A 299 -0.62 -3.42 -16.47
CA ALA A 299 -1.10 -4.09 -15.28
C ALA A 299 -2.50 -4.63 -15.54
N VAL A 300 -2.79 -5.79 -14.94
CA VAL A 300 -4.07 -6.48 -15.12
C VAL A 300 -4.31 -6.87 -16.60
N ASN A 301 -5.27 -7.77 -16.88
CA ASN A 301 -5.47 -8.39 -18.22
C ASN A 301 -5.98 -7.43 -19.34
N GLN A 302 -5.73 -6.12 -19.29
CA GLN A 302 -6.33 -5.16 -20.23
C GLN A 302 -5.41 -4.63 -21.34
N GLY A 303 -4.12 -4.96 -21.36
CA GLY A 303 -3.21 -4.56 -22.44
C GLY A 303 -2.90 -3.05 -22.52
N ASN A 304 -3.68 -2.19 -21.87
CA ASN A 304 -3.44 -0.75 -21.79
C ASN A 304 -2.26 -0.43 -20.85
N PRO A 305 -1.29 0.40 -21.29
CA PRO A 305 -0.18 0.78 -20.44
C PRO A 305 -0.60 1.81 -19.39
N HIS A 306 0.01 1.70 -18.23
CA HIS A 306 0.00 2.73 -17.21
C HIS A 306 1.14 3.72 -17.44
N PHE A 307 0.91 4.96 -17.02
CA PHE A 307 1.91 6.03 -17.05
C PHE A 307 1.97 6.73 -15.72
N SER A 308 3.18 7.13 -15.34
CA SER A 308 3.44 7.92 -14.14
C SER A 308 4.35 9.12 -14.46
N ALA A 309 4.07 10.25 -13.84
CA ALA A 309 4.95 11.42 -13.88
C ALA A 309 4.99 12.12 -12.53
N THR A 310 6.20 12.49 -12.09
CA THR A 310 6.39 13.42 -10.98
C THR A 310 6.73 14.81 -11.53
N VAL A 311 5.86 15.79 -11.26
CA VAL A 311 6.12 17.19 -11.58
C VAL A 311 6.78 17.85 -10.38
N ARG A 312 7.98 18.40 -10.59
CA ARG A 312 8.78 19.09 -9.55
C ARG A 312 8.90 20.59 -9.80
N GLY A 313 9.29 21.34 -8.76
CA GLY A 313 9.45 22.80 -8.81
C GLY A 313 8.11 23.52 -8.91
N LEU A 314 7.08 22.97 -8.26
CA LEU A 314 5.82 23.64 -8.02
C LEU A 314 5.99 24.68 -6.91
N LYS A 315 5.16 25.71 -6.93
CA LYS A 315 5.00 26.65 -5.82
C LYS A 315 4.14 26.01 -4.72
N PRO A 316 4.51 26.15 -3.44
CA PRO A 316 3.65 25.79 -2.31
C PRO A 316 2.35 26.60 -2.28
N ASP A 317 1.34 26.10 -1.56
CA ASP A 317 0.01 26.71 -1.42
C ASP A 317 -0.53 27.28 -2.75
N THR A 318 -0.50 26.44 -3.78
CA THR A 318 -0.91 26.85 -5.13
C THR A 318 -1.82 25.81 -5.74
N GLU A 319 -3.01 26.25 -6.15
CA GLU A 319 -3.92 25.47 -6.99
C GLU A 319 -3.40 25.42 -8.44
N TYR A 320 -3.29 24.20 -8.96
CA TYR A 320 -2.97 23.94 -10.35
C TYR A 320 -4.17 23.29 -11.03
N THR A 321 -4.48 23.74 -12.25
CA THR A 321 -5.32 22.97 -13.17
C THR A 321 -4.41 22.05 -13.98
N TYR A 322 -4.78 20.78 -14.10
CA TYR A 322 -3.97 19.77 -14.78
C TYR A 322 -4.82 18.83 -15.63
N ARG A 323 -4.17 18.14 -16.58
CA ARG A 323 -4.71 16.99 -17.31
C ARG A 323 -3.59 16.02 -17.66
N VAL A 324 -3.94 14.75 -17.79
CA VAL A 324 -3.00 13.68 -18.17
C VAL A 324 -3.43 13.05 -19.48
N GLY A 325 -2.51 12.38 -20.17
CA GLY A 325 -2.83 11.65 -21.40
C GLY A 325 -1.68 11.65 -22.38
N ASN A 326 -2.01 11.80 -23.65
CA ASN A 326 -1.07 11.86 -24.76
C ASN A 326 -1.54 12.96 -25.74
N PRO A 327 -0.75 13.32 -26.76
CA PRO A 327 -1.15 14.35 -27.72
C PRO A 327 -2.52 14.11 -28.38
N ASP A 328 -2.94 12.86 -28.53
CA ASP A 328 -4.14 12.43 -29.25
C ASP A 328 -5.36 12.24 -28.34
N ALA A 329 -5.16 12.02 -27.03
CA ALA A 329 -6.22 11.83 -26.04
C ALA A 329 -5.81 12.36 -24.66
N TRP A 330 -6.60 13.30 -24.15
CA TRP A 330 -6.41 13.91 -22.84
C TRP A 330 -7.56 13.60 -21.88
N SER A 331 -7.27 13.53 -20.58
CA SER A 331 -8.31 13.61 -19.55
C SER A 331 -8.99 14.98 -19.60
N GLN A 332 -10.17 15.06 -18.97
CA GLN A 332 -10.72 16.36 -18.58
C GLN A 332 -9.72 17.12 -17.69
N TRP A 333 -9.78 18.45 -17.75
CA TRP A 333 -9.04 19.28 -16.81
C TRP A 333 -9.58 19.06 -15.39
N LYS A 334 -8.66 18.90 -14.44
CA LYS A 334 -8.91 18.71 -13.02
C LYS A 334 -8.05 19.68 -12.22
N THR A 335 -8.28 19.78 -10.91
CA THR A 335 -7.51 20.65 -10.03
C THR A 335 -6.88 19.85 -8.89
N PHE A 336 -5.75 20.35 -8.40
CA PHE A 336 -5.16 19.94 -7.13
C PHE A 336 -4.42 21.13 -6.52
N THR A 337 -4.23 21.11 -5.20
CA THR A 337 -3.49 22.13 -4.47
C THR A 337 -2.26 21.49 -3.84
N THR A 338 -1.10 22.13 -4.04
CA THR A 338 0.16 21.75 -3.38
C THR A 338 0.08 22.01 -1.88
N ALA A 339 0.88 21.28 -1.09
CA ALA A 339 0.86 21.46 0.37
C ALA A 339 1.22 22.91 0.76
N ASP A 340 0.53 23.43 1.77
CA ASP A 340 0.78 24.74 2.36
C ASP A 340 1.67 24.60 3.62
N PRO A 341 2.95 24.99 3.57
CA PRO A 341 3.86 24.88 4.73
C PRO A 341 3.41 25.74 5.93
N ASP A 342 2.54 26.72 5.72
CA ASP A 342 2.01 27.63 6.74
C ASP A 342 0.59 27.25 7.19
N ALA A 343 0.07 26.08 6.78
CA ALA A 343 -1.28 25.63 7.11
C ALA A 343 -1.51 25.52 8.63
N GLU A 344 -2.51 26.24 9.15
CA GLU A 344 -2.90 26.19 10.56
C GLU A 344 -3.73 24.94 10.91
N GLU A 345 -4.41 24.35 9.92
CA GLU A 345 -5.21 23.14 10.04
C GLU A 345 -5.00 22.24 8.82
N THR A 346 -4.87 20.93 9.06
CA THR A 346 -4.82 19.88 8.04
C THR A 346 -5.89 18.84 8.32
N GLU A 347 -6.70 18.52 7.31
CA GLU A 347 -7.73 17.48 7.40
C GLU A 347 -7.40 16.33 6.45
N TYR A 348 -7.56 15.07 6.89
CA TYR A 348 -7.49 13.91 6.01
C TYR A 348 -8.51 12.83 6.38
N VAL A 349 -8.84 11.96 5.42
CA VAL A 349 -9.76 10.84 5.64
C VAL A 349 -8.98 9.53 5.82
N TYR A 350 -9.43 8.66 6.72
CA TYR A 350 -8.90 7.32 6.93
C TYR A 350 -9.93 6.24 6.57
N TYR A 351 -9.51 5.30 5.72
CA TYR A 351 -10.24 4.09 5.32
C TYR A 351 -9.42 2.83 5.64
N GLY A 352 -10.10 1.77 6.09
CA GLY A 352 -9.53 0.43 6.15
C GLY A 352 -10.39 -0.50 5.31
N ASP A 353 -9.79 -1.40 4.52
CA ASP A 353 -10.50 -2.46 3.78
C ASP A 353 -11.71 -1.96 2.98
N ALA A 354 -11.49 -1.31 1.83
CA ALA A 354 -12.60 -1.01 0.91
C ALA A 354 -13.20 -2.29 0.30
N GLN A 355 -12.42 -3.37 0.33
CA GLN A 355 -12.71 -4.68 -0.23
C GLN A 355 -14.16 -5.16 -0.03
N ILE A 356 -14.75 -5.69 -1.11
CA ILE A 356 -16.15 -6.14 -1.23
C ILE A 356 -17.16 -4.99 -1.10
N GLY A 357 -18.12 -4.94 -2.04
CA GLY A 357 -19.06 -3.82 -2.15
C GLY A 357 -18.47 -2.60 -2.87
N LEU A 358 -17.49 -2.82 -3.75
CA LEU A 358 -16.80 -1.74 -4.49
C LEU A 358 -17.73 -0.95 -5.43
N ASP A 359 -18.87 -1.53 -5.82
CA ASP A 359 -19.92 -0.93 -6.65
C ASP A 359 -21.20 -0.58 -5.87
N SER A 360 -21.21 -0.79 -4.54
CA SER A 360 -22.36 -0.52 -3.67
C SER A 360 -21.98 0.30 -2.44
N THR A 361 -21.30 -0.32 -1.46
CA THR A 361 -20.90 0.28 -0.18
C THR A 361 -19.82 1.33 -0.35
N TRP A 362 -18.80 1.03 -1.16
CA TRP A 362 -17.62 1.90 -1.31
C TRP A 362 -17.96 3.31 -1.83
N PRO A 363 -18.74 3.49 -2.92
CA PRO A 363 -19.15 4.83 -3.36
C PRO A 363 -19.93 5.62 -2.29
N ASN A 364 -20.74 4.96 -1.47
CA ASN A 364 -21.51 5.60 -0.40
C ASN A 364 -20.60 6.06 0.74
N VAL A 365 -19.64 5.23 1.12
CA VAL A 365 -18.62 5.55 2.14
C VAL A 365 -17.82 6.77 1.71
N VAL A 366 -17.30 6.77 0.47
CA VAL A 366 -16.52 7.90 -0.06
C VAL A 366 -17.38 9.16 -0.17
N LYS A 367 -18.62 9.05 -0.65
CA LYS A 367 -19.53 10.20 -0.73
C LYS A 367 -19.73 10.86 0.65
N LEU A 368 -20.06 10.06 1.66
CA LEU A 368 -20.28 10.56 3.02
C LEU A 368 -18.99 11.14 3.62
N ALA A 369 -17.84 10.53 3.34
CA ALA A 369 -16.55 11.05 3.78
C ALA A 369 -16.24 12.43 3.16
N ARG A 370 -16.49 12.63 1.86
CA ARG A 370 -16.35 13.94 1.21
C ARG A 370 -17.30 14.99 1.79
N GLU A 371 -18.50 14.60 2.19
CA GLU A 371 -19.45 15.49 2.85
C GLU A 371 -18.98 15.89 4.27
N LYS A 372 -18.29 14.99 4.98
CA LYS A 372 -17.76 15.25 6.33
C LYS A 372 -16.40 15.96 6.34
N ALA A 373 -15.59 15.77 5.29
CA ALA A 373 -14.24 16.30 5.16
C ALA A 373 -14.03 17.04 3.83
N PRO A 374 -14.72 18.18 3.61
CA PRO A 374 -14.68 18.90 2.34
C PRO A 374 -13.30 19.57 2.07
N ASN A 375 -12.48 19.77 3.11
CA ASN A 375 -11.17 20.42 3.00
C ASN A 375 -10.02 19.41 3.10
N SER A 376 -10.33 18.12 2.93
CA SER A 376 -9.35 17.04 3.07
C SER A 376 -8.21 17.18 2.06
N ILE A 377 -6.96 17.09 2.53
CA ILE A 377 -5.77 17.02 1.66
C ILE A 377 -5.70 15.71 0.87
N GLY A 378 -6.45 14.70 1.30
CA GLY A 378 -6.29 13.34 0.80
C GLY A 378 -6.97 12.26 1.62
N SER A 379 -6.61 11.02 1.34
CA SER A 379 -7.06 9.88 2.13
C SER A 379 -5.96 8.86 2.34
N VAL A 380 -6.01 8.22 3.51
CA VAL A 380 -5.10 7.15 3.96
C VAL A 380 -5.86 5.82 3.92
N HIS A 381 -5.29 4.81 3.26
CA HIS A 381 -5.90 3.50 3.03
C HIS A 381 -5.04 2.40 3.65
N ALA A 382 -5.58 1.68 4.64
CA ALA A 382 -4.89 0.59 5.33
C ALA A 382 -5.01 -0.78 4.61
N GLY A 383 -4.83 -0.81 3.29
CA GLY A 383 -4.79 -2.04 2.49
C GLY A 383 -6.14 -2.69 2.19
N ASP A 384 -6.09 -3.76 1.39
CA ASP A 384 -7.24 -4.45 0.80
C ASP A 384 -8.20 -3.45 0.11
N LEU A 385 -7.66 -2.77 -0.91
CA LEU A 385 -8.43 -1.87 -1.76
C LEU A 385 -9.33 -2.68 -2.70
N ILE A 386 -8.86 -3.86 -3.09
CA ILE A 386 -9.55 -4.82 -3.94
C ILE A 386 -9.51 -6.22 -3.32
N ASP A 387 -10.27 -7.18 -3.87
CA ASP A 387 -10.33 -8.57 -3.38
C ASP A 387 -9.42 -9.51 -4.19
N THR A 388 -9.05 -9.15 -5.40
CA THR A 388 -8.12 -9.91 -6.24
C THR A 388 -7.29 -8.97 -7.09
N SER A 389 -5.97 -8.95 -6.88
CA SER A 389 -5.04 -8.01 -7.54
C SER A 389 -5.13 -7.98 -9.06
N SER A 390 -5.42 -9.13 -9.67
CA SER A 390 -5.53 -9.31 -11.12
C SER A 390 -6.96 -9.13 -11.66
N ASN A 391 -7.91 -8.66 -10.84
CA ASN A 391 -9.27 -8.41 -11.25
C ASN A 391 -9.48 -6.94 -11.63
N ASP A 392 -9.55 -6.68 -12.93
CA ASP A 392 -9.66 -5.32 -13.43
C ASP A 392 -10.98 -4.63 -13.05
N THR A 393 -12.09 -5.39 -13.05
CA THR A 393 -13.40 -4.85 -12.68
C THR A 393 -13.37 -4.30 -11.26
N GLN A 394 -12.64 -4.94 -10.34
CA GLN A 394 -12.49 -4.45 -8.97
C GLN A 394 -11.69 -3.15 -8.92
N TRP A 395 -10.57 -3.05 -9.65
CA TRP A 395 -9.84 -1.79 -9.79
C TRP A 395 -10.73 -0.69 -10.38
N LYS A 396 -11.43 -0.97 -11.48
CA LYS A 396 -12.39 -0.04 -12.09
C LYS A 396 -13.43 0.44 -11.07
N ASN A 397 -14.01 -0.47 -10.29
CA ASN A 397 -15.02 -0.13 -9.30
C ASN A 397 -14.44 0.69 -8.14
N TRP A 398 -13.24 0.34 -7.65
CA TRP A 398 -12.56 1.13 -6.62
C TRP A 398 -12.29 2.57 -7.08
N PHE A 399 -11.73 2.74 -8.28
CA PHE A 399 -11.49 4.06 -8.88
C PHE A 399 -12.78 4.83 -9.14
N THR A 400 -13.84 4.16 -9.60
CA THR A 400 -15.15 4.78 -9.83
C THR A 400 -15.79 5.21 -8.50
N GLY A 401 -15.68 4.38 -7.46
CA GLY A 401 -16.19 4.68 -6.13
C GLY A 401 -15.44 5.79 -5.41
N MET A 402 -14.18 6.06 -5.78
CA MET A 402 -13.46 7.25 -5.35
C MET A 402 -14.03 8.56 -5.93
N VAL A 403 -14.97 8.46 -6.89
CA VAL A 403 -15.62 9.57 -7.60
C VAL A 403 -14.58 10.45 -8.30
N GLU A 404 -14.16 11.54 -7.66
CA GLU A 404 -13.09 12.43 -8.15
C GLU A 404 -11.94 12.57 -7.14
N SER A 405 -12.07 12.04 -5.92
CA SER A 405 -11.10 12.26 -4.84
C SER A 405 -9.71 11.77 -5.20
N ALA A 406 -9.60 10.60 -5.85
CA ALA A 406 -8.31 10.07 -6.29
C ALA A 406 -7.61 11.02 -7.30
N ALA A 407 -8.37 11.78 -8.09
CA ALA A 407 -7.84 12.67 -9.13
C ALA A 407 -7.84 14.16 -8.70
N THR A 408 -8.06 14.46 -7.42
CA THR A 408 -8.11 15.85 -6.91
C THR A 408 -7.42 16.02 -5.55
N THR A 409 -7.22 14.93 -4.81
CA THR A 409 -6.57 14.90 -3.50
C THR A 409 -5.58 13.74 -3.41
N ASN A 410 -4.63 13.80 -2.49
CA ASN A 410 -3.57 12.80 -2.39
C ASN A 410 -4.06 11.47 -1.81
N ILE A 411 -3.57 10.35 -2.34
CA ILE A 411 -3.82 9.01 -1.81
C ILE A 411 -2.55 8.48 -1.17
N PHE A 412 -2.65 8.10 0.11
CA PHE A 412 -1.64 7.34 0.84
C PHE A 412 -2.20 5.93 1.03
N ALA A 413 -1.53 4.90 0.53
CA ALA A 413 -2.02 3.54 0.64
C ALA A 413 -0.92 2.55 1.02
N ALA A 414 -1.28 1.61 1.89
CA ALA A 414 -0.52 0.39 2.18
C ALA A 414 -1.10 -0.78 1.37
N PRO A 415 -0.28 -1.76 0.92
CA PRO A 415 -0.83 -3.00 0.37
C PRO A 415 -1.34 -3.91 1.51
N GLY A 416 -2.48 -4.55 1.28
CA GLY A 416 -3.00 -5.65 2.08
C GLY A 416 -2.74 -7.01 1.45
N ASN A 417 -3.28 -8.09 2.03
CA ASN A 417 -3.04 -9.44 1.50
C ASN A 417 -3.73 -9.68 0.15
N HIS A 418 -4.83 -8.97 -0.14
CA HIS A 418 -5.54 -9.15 -1.41
C HIS A 418 -4.83 -8.49 -2.60
N GLU A 419 -3.96 -7.51 -2.37
CA GLU A 419 -3.07 -6.95 -3.38
C GLU A 419 -2.03 -7.97 -3.90
N TYR A 420 -1.76 -9.05 -3.17
CA TYR A 420 -0.87 -10.13 -3.62
C TYR A 420 -1.59 -11.29 -4.31
N SER A 421 -2.93 -11.31 -4.29
CA SER A 421 -3.73 -12.42 -4.82
C SER A 421 -3.62 -12.51 -6.34
N GLY A 422 -2.77 -13.41 -6.84
CA GLY A 422 -2.51 -13.59 -8.27
C GLY A 422 -1.38 -12.72 -8.83
N ASP A 423 -0.81 -11.81 -8.04
CA ASP A 423 0.28 -10.90 -8.44
C ASP A 423 1.33 -10.77 -7.33
N ARG A 424 2.27 -11.71 -7.35
CA ARG A 424 3.24 -11.92 -6.26
C ARG A 424 4.28 -10.81 -6.12
N LEU A 425 4.42 -9.94 -7.12
CA LEU A 425 5.39 -8.85 -7.14
C LEU A 425 4.72 -7.48 -7.14
N LEU A 426 3.40 -7.43 -6.86
CA LEU A 426 2.64 -6.19 -6.81
C LEU A 426 2.76 -5.37 -8.11
N LYS A 427 2.86 -6.02 -9.27
CA LYS A 427 2.98 -5.33 -10.56
C LYS A 427 1.77 -4.43 -10.83
N SER A 428 0.58 -4.92 -10.50
CA SER A 428 -0.68 -4.23 -10.60
C SER A 428 -0.72 -3.01 -9.70
N TRP A 429 -0.30 -3.16 -8.44
CA TRP A 429 -0.15 -2.04 -7.50
C TRP A 429 0.81 -0.99 -8.03
N LYS A 430 2.04 -1.38 -8.37
CA LYS A 430 3.11 -0.46 -8.84
C LYS A 430 2.76 0.23 -10.16
N ALA A 431 1.87 -0.34 -10.96
CA ALA A 431 1.36 0.34 -12.15
C ALA A 431 0.30 1.42 -11.82
N HIS A 432 -0.45 1.26 -10.73
CA HIS A 432 -1.46 2.23 -10.32
C HIS A 432 -0.91 3.35 -9.43
N PHE A 433 0.14 3.08 -8.64
CA PHE A 433 0.66 4.03 -7.65
C PHE A 433 2.13 4.35 -7.88
N GLU A 434 2.47 5.63 -7.71
CA GLU A 434 3.84 6.12 -7.65
C GLU A 434 4.07 6.72 -6.27
N TYR A 435 5.01 6.20 -5.48
CA TYR A 435 5.31 6.71 -4.15
C TYR A 435 6.80 7.06 -4.02
N PRO A 436 7.20 7.83 -2.99
CA PRO A 436 8.60 8.23 -2.82
C PRO A 436 9.56 7.05 -2.72
N ASP A 437 10.74 7.19 -3.35
CA ASP A 437 11.87 6.26 -3.29
C ASP A 437 12.68 6.47 -2.01
N ASN A 438 12.01 6.31 -0.86
CA ASN A 438 12.60 6.46 0.48
C ASN A 438 12.37 5.24 1.38
N GLN A 439 12.13 4.08 0.77
CA GLN A 439 12.04 2.77 1.42
C GLN A 439 13.35 2.35 2.11
N PRO A 440 13.32 1.31 2.97
CA PRO A 440 14.51 0.81 3.63
C PRO A 440 15.63 0.40 2.65
N ASN A 441 16.87 0.73 3.03
CA ASN A 441 18.08 0.30 2.36
C ASN A 441 19.23 0.13 3.38
N SER A 442 20.41 -0.26 2.91
CA SER A 442 21.57 -0.55 3.78
C SER A 442 22.02 0.62 4.65
N SER A 443 21.78 1.87 4.23
CA SER A 443 22.15 3.07 5.00
C SER A 443 21.15 3.42 6.11
N THR A 444 19.90 2.97 5.99
CA THR A 444 18.80 3.38 6.87
C THR A 444 18.40 2.31 7.89
N ILE A 445 18.93 1.08 7.79
CA ILE A 445 18.60 -0.04 8.70
C ILE A 445 19.62 -0.19 9.84
N GLY A 446 20.54 0.77 10.00
CA GLY A 446 21.49 0.84 11.11
C GLY A 446 22.31 -0.44 11.33
N ASP A 447 22.41 -0.89 12.58
CA ASP A 447 23.17 -2.08 12.97
C ASP A 447 22.74 -3.36 12.26
N LEU A 448 21.51 -3.42 11.74
CA LEU A 448 21.03 -4.59 11.00
C LEU A 448 21.85 -4.81 9.72
N ALA A 449 22.33 -3.75 9.08
CA ALA A 449 23.19 -3.83 7.89
C ALA A 449 24.49 -4.59 8.17
N GLN A 450 25.00 -4.57 9.40
CA GLN A 450 26.23 -5.30 9.76
C GLN A 450 26.08 -6.82 9.62
N ARG A 451 24.84 -7.35 9.62
CA ARG A 451 24.58 -8.78 9.42
C ARG A 451 24.87 -9.25 8.00
N SER A 452 24.92 -8.34 7.02
CA SER A 452 25.23 -8.67 5.62
C SER A 452 26.70 -8.43 5.25
N VAL A 453 27.53 -7.97 6.19
CA VAL A 453 28.95 -7.67 5.96
C VAL A 453 29.82 -8.93 6.11
N GLY A 454 30.65 -9.21 5.09
CA GLY A 454 31.63 -10.30 5.07
C GLY A 454 31.25 -11.47 4.18
N ASP A 455 32.11 -12.50 4.14
CA ASP A 455 32.02 -13.60 3.16
C ASP A 455 31.46 -14.92 3.73
N THR A 456 30.89 -14.90 4.94
CA THR A 456 30.28 -16.10 5.52
C THR A 456 29.00 -16.49 4.77
N GLU A 457 28.59 -17.77 4.83
CA GLU A 457 27.30 -18.22 4.27
C GLU A 457 26.11 -17.44 4.83
N VAL A 458 26.14 -17.14 6.14
CA VAL A 458 25.13 -16.35 6.85
C VAL A 458 25.08 -14.92 6.30
N ALA A 459 26.24 -14.24 6.20
CA ALA A 459 26.31 -12.85 5.73
C ALA A 459 25.82 -12.71 4.28
N ARG A 460 26.23 -13.63 3.40
CA ARG A 460 25.75 -13.65 2.00
C ARG A 460 24.25 -13.87 1.90
N GLN A 461 23.67 -14.69 2.78
CA GLN A 461 22.23 -14.89 2.79
C GLN A 461 21.46 -13.66 3.31
N TYR A 462 21.98 -12.96 4.34
CA TYR A 462 21.42 -11.67 4.78
C TYR A 462 21.48 -10.62 3.67
N GLN A 463 22.62 -10.50 2.97
CA GLN A 463 22.78 -9.58 1.84
C GLN A 463 21.72 -9.84 0.76
N ALA A 464 21.54 -11.10 0.36
CA ALA A 464 20.55 -11.47 -0.64
C ALA A 464 19.10 -11.12 -0.23
N TYR A 465 18.75 -11.29 1.04
CA TYR A 465 17.44 -10.85 1.56
C TYR A 465 17.31 -9.33 1.54
N PHE A 466 18.30 -8.59 2.04
CA PHE A 466 18.23 -7.12 2.12
C PHE A 466 18.22 -6.45 0.75
N ASP A 467 18.96 -6.96 -0.23
CA ASP A 467 18.93 -6.46 -1.61
C ASP A 467 17.56 -6.68 -2.26
N HIS A 468 16.99 -7.88 -2.07
CA HIS A 468 15.65 -8.21 -2.54
C HIS A 468 14.59 -7.33 -1.88
N TRP A 469 14.69 -7.15 -0.57
CA TRP A 469 13.73 -6.37 0.21
C TRP A 469 13.78 -4.88 -0.06
N SER A 470 14.95 -4.31 -0.33
CA SER A 470 15.04 -2.90 -0.72
C SER A 470 14.28 -2.62 -2.03
N GLN A 471 14.29 -3.57 -2.97
CA GLN A 471 13.50 -3.48 -4.21
C GLN A 471 12.02 -3.83 -4.00
N PHE A 472 11.74 -4.84 -3.17
CA PHE A 472 10.37 -5.26 -2.86
C PHE A 472 9.60 -4.17 -2.10
N ALA A 473 10.27 -3.48 -1.17
CA ALA A 473 9.73 -2.40 -0.36
C ALA A 473 9.39 -1.13 -1.17
N HIS A 474 10.02 -0.92 -2.33
CA HIS A 474 9.74 0.21 -3.20
C HIS A 474 8.23 0.34 -3.47
N GLU A 475 7.68 1.53 -3.25
CA GLU A 475 6.26 1.88 -3.37
C GLU A 475 5.29 1.14 -2.43
N THR A 476 5.81 0.43 -1.43
CA THR A 476 5.01 -0.28 -0.41
C THR A 476 5.42 0.05 1.01
N VAL A 477 6.63 0.61 1.19
CA VAL A 477 7.17 1.12 2.43
C VAL A 477 7.78 2.47 2.12
N TYR A 478 7.18 3.56 2.60
CA TYR A 478 7.59 4.92 2.26
C TYR A 478 7.09 5.91 3.30
N TYR A 479 7.59 7.14 3.25
CA TYR A 479 6.99 8.25 4.00
C TYR A 479 6.83 9.51 3.14
N SER A 480 5.95 10.41 3.57
CA SER A 480 5.80 11.76 3.00
C SER A 480 5.47 12.74 4.11
N ASP A 481 6.08 13.92 4.06
CA ASP A 481 5.84 14.99 5.02
C ASP A 481 4.86 16.00 4.42
N TYR A 482 3.69 16.14 5.04
CA TYR A 482 2.61 16.99 4.55
C TYR A 482 2.11 17.86 5.71
N GLN A 483 2.34 19.17 5.63
CA GLN A 483 1.81 20.17 6.58
C GLN A 483 2.04 19.80 8.06
N GLY A 484 3.28 19.46 8.40
CA GLY A 484 3.67 19.10 9.78
C GLY A 484 3.31 17.67 10.21
N ILE A 485 2.74 16.86 9.31
CA ILE A 485 2.44 15.44 9.52
C ILE A 485 3.36 14.58 8.66
N ARG A 486 4.06 13.63 9.28
CA ARG A 486 4.73 12.54 8.58
C ARG A 486 3.79 11.35 8.47
N PHE A 487 3.39 11.04 7.25
CA PHE A 487 2.65 9.82 6.92
C PHE A 487 3.64 8.71 6.57
N ILE A 488 3.58 7.59 7.28
CA ILE A 488 4.47 6.44 7.11
C ILE A 488 3.62 5.23 6.72
N THR A 489 3.93 4.64 5.58
CA THR A 489 3.35 3.37 5.14
C THR A 489 4.37 2.25 5.36
N ILE A 490 3.93 1.14 5.94
CA ILE A 490 4.73 -0.09 6.06
C ILE A 490 3.97 -1.31 5.52
N ASN A 491 4.70 -2.35 5.13
CA ASN A 491 4.17 -3.51 4.42
C ASN A 491 4.11 -4.74 5.34
N ALA A 492 2.89 -5.12 5.70
CA ALA A 492 2.58 -6.15 6.69
C ALA A 492 2.50 -7.59 6.14
N THR A 493 2.88 -7.82 4.88
CA THR A 493 2.94 -9.18 4.36
C THR A 493 3.93 -10.05 5.13
N THR A 494 3.51 -11.27 5.45
CA THR A 494 4.33 -12.30 6.11
C THR A 494 4.60 -13.50 5.20
N ASP A 495 4.13 -13.46 3.95
CA ASP A 495 4.28 -14.57 3.01
C ASP A 495 5.74 -14.71 2.56
N SER A 496 6.39 -15.76 3.08
CA SER A 496 7.80 -16.05 2.78
C SER A 496 8.06 -16.37 1.31
N THR A 497 7.02 -16.71 0.54
CA THR A 497 7.11 -16.94 -0.90
C THR A 497 7.54 -15.67 -1.63
N PHE A 498 7.07 -14.50 -1.21
CA PHE A 498 7.38 -13.21 -1.85
C PHE A 498 8.61 -12.57 -1.23
N LEU A 499 8.81 -12.80 0.07
CA LEU A 499 9.94 -12.26 0.82
C LEU A 499 11.25 -13.03 0.57
N THR A 500 11.23 -14.17 -0.13
CA THR A 500 12.43 -14.94 -0.44
C THR A 500 12.92 -14.65 -1.86
N PRO A 501 14.19 -14.21 -2.04
CA PRO A 501 14.74 -13.99 -3.38
C PRO A 501 14.84 -15.30 -4.17
N GLN A 502 14.67 -15.21 -5.50
CA GLN A 502 14.73 -16.37 -6.40
C GLN A 502 16.08 -17.11 -6.32
N ASN A 503 17.18 -16.36 -6.20
CA ASN A 503 18.54 -16.88 -6.16
C ASN A 503 19.14 -16.81 -4.76
N LEU A 504 18.47 -17.42 -3.78
CA LEU A 504 18.93 -17.40 -2.38
C LEU A 504 20.21 -18.24 -2.20
N PRO A 505 21.33 -17.67 -1.70
CA PRO A 505 22.53 -18.45 -1.38
C PRO A 505 22.28 -19.53 -0.33
N SER A 506 22.97 -20.65 -0.45
CA SER A 506 22.91 -21.73 0.55
C SER A 506 23.48 -21.27 1.89
N CYS A 507 22.81 -21.65 2.98
CA CYS A 507 23.28 -21.44 4.34
C CYS A 507 22.83 -22.61 5.22
N SER A 508 23.69 -23.06 6.12
CA SER A 508 23.38 -24.11 7.10
C SER A 508 23.62 -23.64 8.55
N GLY A 509 22.77 -24.10 9.48
CA GLY A 509 22.86 -23.72 10.89
C GLY A 509 21.63 -22.98 11.43
N GLU A 510 21.62 -22.64 12.72
CA GLU A 510 20.52 -21.90 13.36
C GLU A 510 20.57 -20.40 13.06
N GLU A 511 21.74 -19.88 12.69
CA GLU A 511 21.98 -18.46 12.42
C GLU A 511 21.47 -18.00 11.03
N CYS A 512 21.11 -18.95 10.15
CA CYS A 512 20.66 -18.63 8.80
C CYS A 512 19.31 -17.89 8.79
N PRO A 513 19.21 -16.73 8.10
CA PRO A 513 17.99 -15.91 8.10
C PRO A 513 16.77 -16.59 7.47
N SER A 514 16.96 -17.59 6.60
CA SER A 514 15.87 -18.32 5.95
C SER A 514 14.88 -19.01 6.90
N LYS A 515 15.25 -19.20 8.17
CA LYS A 515 14.36 -19.75 9.22
C LYS A 515 13.43 -18.72 9.86
N ARG A 516 13.62 -17.43 9.59
CA ARG A 516 12.96 -16.31 10.27
C ARG A 516 12.49 -15.21 9.32
N VAL A 517 12.24 -15.53 8.05
CA VAL A 517 11.95 -14.56 6.97
C VAL A 517 10.93 -13.49 7.37
N ALA A 518 9.73 -13.87 7.82
CA ALA A 518 8.68 -12.92 8.19
C ALA A 518 9.07 -12.00 9.36
N ALA A 519 9.66 -12.56 10.42
CA ALA A 519 10.10 -11.77 11.57
C ALA A 519 11.27 -10.83 11.20
N LEU A 520 12.20 -11.29 10.36
CA LEU A 520 13.33 -10.49 9.91
C LEU A 520 12.89 -9.38 8.95
N TRP A 521 11.88 -9.60 8.11
CA TRP A 521 11.25 -8.57 7.28
C TRP A 521 10.62 -7.47 8.13
N ALA A 522 9.92 -7.83 9.21
CA ALA A 522 9.38 -6.87 10.16
C ALA A 522 10.51 -6.12 10.92
N GLU A 523 11.58 -6.79 11.34
CA GLU A 523 12.78 -6.16 11.95
C GLU A 523 13.47 -5.18 10.98
N TYR A 524 13.53 -5.51 9.69
CA TYR A 524 14.12 -4.68 8.65
C TYR A 524 13.37 -3.35 8.48
N GLN A 525 12.04 -3.41 8.41
CA GLN A 525 11.20 -2.21 8.37
C GLN A 525 11.22 -1.44 9.70
N ALA A 526 11.26 -2.14 10.83
CA ALA A 526 11.36 -1.51 12.15
C ALA A 526 12.63 -0.66 12.29
N ALA A 527 13.77 -1.17 11.80
CA ALA A 527 15.05 -0.46 11.83
C ALA A 527 15.02 0.82 10.99
N TRP A 528 14.46 0.75 9.77
CA TRP A 528 14.27 1.93 8.92
C TRP A 528 13.32 2.94 9.56
N MET A 529 12.19 2.47 10.10
CA MET A 529 11.23 3.34 10.76
C MET A 529 11.85 4.05 11.98
N ASP A 530 12.65 3.34 12.78
CA ASP A 530 13.38 3.91 13.91
C ASP A 530 14.34 5.02 13.48
N HIS A 531 15.01 4.84 12.34
CA HIS A 531 15.93 5.82 11.75
C HIS A 531 15.19 7.06 11.25
N ILE A 532 14.17 6.90 10.39
CA ILE A 532 13.48 8.06 9.82
C ILE A 532 12.74 8.87 10.88
N LEU A 533 12.16 8.22 11.90
CA LEU A 533 11.47 8.92 12.99
C LEU A 533 12.44 9.71 13.86
N GLY A 534 13.68 9.23 14.04
CA GLY A 534 14.73 9.96 14.74
C GLY A 534 15.18 11.24 14.04
N GLU A 535 14.92 11.37 12.74
CA GLU A 535 15.29 12.52 11.91
C GLU A 535 14.07 13.33 11.43
N SER A 536 12.87 12.96 11.90
CA SER A 536 11.62 13.59 11.44
C SER A 536 11.52 15.05 11.91
N PRO A 537 11.32 16.02 10.99
CA PRO A 537 10.97 17.38 11.35
C PRO A 537 9.48 17.52 11.70
N ALA A 538 8.66 16.51 11.40
CA ALA A 538 7.22 16.56 11.58
C ALA A 538 6.81 16.50 13.05
N LYS A 539 5.87 17.37 13.45
CA LYS A 539 5.30 17.36 14.80
C LYS A 539 4.42 16.13 14.98
N TRP A 540 3.69 15.72 13.95
CA TRP A 540 2.74 14.61 13.97
C TRP A 540 3.26 13.44 13.15
N ASN A 541 3.10 12.21 13.64
CA ASN A 541 3.54 10.99 12.96
C ASN A 541 2.39 9.98 12.94
N VAL A 542 2.01 9.56 11.74
CA VAL A 542 0.93 8.60 11.47
C VAL A 542 1.54 7.39 10.77
N VAL A 543 1.29 6.19 11.28
CA VAL A 543 1.75 4.95 10.67
C VAL A 543 0.57 4.13 10.19
N THR A 544 0.64 3.67 8.93
CA THR A 544 -0.42 2.90 8.27
C THR A 544 0.12 1.60 7.70
N PHE A 545 -0.60 0.51 7.95
CA PHE A 545 -0.33 -0.82 7.40
C PHE A 545 -1.56 -1.70 7.53
N HIS A 546 -1.56 -2.85 6.86
CA HIS A 546 -2.77 -3.64 6.73
C HIS A 546 -3.10 -4.53 7.95
N GLN A 547 -2.34 -5.60 8.23
CA GLN A 547 -2.65 -6.54 9.31
C GLN A 547 -2.39 -5.94 10.72
N PRO A 548 -3.39 -5.94 11.63
CA PRO A 548 -3.24 -5.30 12.93
C PRO A 548 -2.22 -5.96 13.86
N VAL A 549 -1.40 -5.14 14.52
CA VAL A 549 -0.55 -5.62 15.64
C VAL A 549 -1.39 -6.10 16.83
N TYR A 550 -2.61 -5.60 16.96
CA TYR A 550 -3.62 -6.08 17.92
C TYR A 550 -4.92 -6.40 17.18
N SER A 551 -5.07 -7.66 16.75
CA SER A 551 -6.28 -8.12 16.08
C SER A 551 -7.51 -8.02 16.98
N ALA A 552 -8.62 -7.57 16.42
CA ALA A 552 -9.94 -7.56 17.05
C ALA A 552 -10.85 -8.68 16.56
N SER A 553 -10.59 -9.23 15.37
CA SER A 553 -11.37 -10.32 14.80
C SER A 553 -11.05 -11.68 15.44
N ALA A 554 -12.06 -12.53 15.55
CA ALA A 554 -11.96 -13.84 16.17
C ALA A 554 -10.94 -14.76 15.46
N GLY A 555 -10.07 -15.39 16.25
CA GLY A 555 -9.12 -16.40 15.77
C GLY A 555 -7.86 -15.88 15.08
N ARG A 556 -7.59 -14.57 15.13
CA ARG A 556 -6.42 -13.93 14.50
C ARG A 556 -5.47 -13.31 15.53
N ASP A 557 -4.16 -13.31 15.24
CA ASP A 557 -3.11 -12.63 16.04
C ASP A 557 -1.84 -12.53 15.16
N GLU A 558 -1.09 -11.43 15.30
CA GLU A 558 0.10 -11.14 14.49
C GLU A 558 1.35 -10.89 15.35
N PRO A 559 1.85 -11.89 16.09
CA PRO A 559 2.97 -11.72 17.01
C PRO A 559 4.28 -11.35 16.30
N HIS A 560 4.44 -11.76 15.04
CA HIS A 560 5.65 -11.48 14.24
C HIS A 560 5.76 -10.02 13.78
N LEU A 561 4.62 -9.33 13.65
CA LEU A 561 4.57 -7.89 13.36
C LEU A 561 4.62 -7.08 14.66
N ARG A 562 3.82 -7.50 15.66
CA ARG A 562 3.72 -6.80 16.95
C ARG A 562 5.06 -6.72 17.69
N GLY A 563 5.85 -7.79 17.68
CA GLY A 563 7.13 -7.84 18.39
C GLY A 563 8.12 -6.76 17.94
N PRO A 564 8.44 -6.63 16.64
CA PRO A 564 9.35 -5.60 16.14
C PRO A 564 8.76 -4.18 16.09
N TRP A 565 7.48 -4.03 15.77
CA TRP A 565 6.92 -2.70 15.47
C TRP A 565 6.39 -1.93 16.66
N VAL A 566 5.68 -2.59 17.59
CA VAL A 566 5.13 -1.89 18.77
C VAL A 566 6.22 -1.18 19.60
N PRO A 567 7.41 -1.76 19.84
CA PRO A 567 8.48 -1.04 20.53
C PRO A 567 8.92 0.25 19.83
N VAL A 568 8.97 0.27 18.50
CA VAL A 568 9.32 1.47 17.73
C VAL A 568 8.20 2.51 17.83
N PHE A 569 6.93 2.08 17.72
CA PHE A 569 5.78 2.98 17.89
C PHE A 569 5.76 3.65 19.26
N GLN A 570 6.07 2.88 20.31
CA GLN A 570 6.14 3.38 21.68
C GLN A 570 7.35 4.29 21.90
N LYS A 571 8.53 3.92 21.39
CA LYS A 571 9.77 4.71 21.50
C LYS A 571 9.63 6.11 20.88
N HIS A 572 9.01 6.19 19.70
CA HIS A 572 8.83 7.46 18.98
C HIS A 572 7.50 8.14 19.26
N ASN A 573 6.71 7.59 20.19
CA ASN A 573 5.43 8.14 20.58
C ASN A 573 4.53 8.48 19.38
N ILE A 574 4.37 7.52 18.44
CA ILE A 574 3.51 7.65 17.25
C ILE A 574 2.10 8.09 17.63
N ASP A 575 1.45 8.94 16.84
CA ASP A 575 0.14 9.49 17.20
C ASP A 575 -0.98 8.53 16.89
N LEU A 576 -1.05 8.12 15.63
CA LEU A 576 -2.04 7.19 15.14
C LEU A 576 -1.35 6.01 14.46
N VAL A 577 -1.79 4.81 14.81
CA VAL A 577 -1.46 3.57 14.12
C VAL A 577 -2.75 3.06 13.47
N GLN A 578 -2.84 3.20 12.15
CA GLN A 578 -4.03 2.98 11.34
C GLN A 578 -3.94 1.63 10.60
N MET A 579 -4.85 0.70 10.90
CA MET A 579 -4.82 -0.68 10.43
C MET A 579 -6.17 -1.18 9.92
N GLY A 580 -6.15 -2.17 9.03
CA GLY A 580 -7.33 -2.79 8.43
C GLY A 580 -7.47 -4.27 8.77
N HIS A 581 -7.67 -5.10 7.76
CA HIS A 581 -7.68 -6.57 7.71
C HIS A 581 -8.78 -7.29 8.47
N ASP A 582 -9.25 -6.78 9.60
CA ASP A 582 -10.13 -7.51 10.52
C ASP A 582 -11.62 -7.28 10.28
N HIS A 583 -12.00 -6.41 9.35
CA HIS A 583 -13.40 -6.22 8.94
C HIS A 583 -14.36 -5.86 10.10
N VAL A 584 -13.80 -5.28 11.17
CA VAL A 584 -14.48 -4.78 12.38
C VAL A 584 -13.91 -3.41 12.72
N TYR A 585 -14.56 -2.70 13.65
CA TYR A 585 -13.96 -1.54 14.30
C TYR A 585 -13.32 -1.95 15.63
N ALA A 586 -12.09 -1.51 15.88
CA ALA A 586 -11.52 -1.49 17.21
C ALA A 586 -10.56 -0.32 17.41
N ARG A 587 -10.53 0.23 18.63
CA ARG A 587 -9.55 1.24 19.05
C ARG A 587 -9.02 0.93 20.43
N GLY A 588 -7.76 1.25 20.68
CA GLY A 588 -7.19 1.16 22.02
C GLY A 588 -5.75 1.66 22.13
N PHE A 589 -5.07 1.25 23.19
CA PHE A 589 -3.72 1.68 23.55
C PHE A 589 -2.94 0.58 24.29
N ASN A 590 -1.61 0.68 24.31
CA ASN A 590 -0.77 -0.22 25.11
C ASN A 590 -0.90 0.17 26.60
N ASN A 591 -1.00 -0.80 27.51
CA ASN A 591 -1.23 -0.54 28.93
C ASN A 591 -0.11 0.27 29.62
N GLU A 592 1.07 0.36 29.02
CA GLU A 592 2.14 1.27 29.47
C GLU A 592 1.76 2.75 29.33
N ASN A 593 0.81 3.07 28.44
CA ASN A 593 0.28 4.41 28.19
C ASN A 593 -0.97 4.75 29.03
N ARG A 594 -1.31 3.89 30.01
CA ARG A 594 -2.45 4.14 30.89
C ARG A 594 -2.09 5.22 31.90
N THR A 595 -2.95 6.22 32.05
CA THR A 595 -2.85 7.17 33.18
C THR A 595 -3.81 6.79 34.31
N ASP A 596 -3.64 7.42 35.48
CA ASP A 596 -4.55 7.27 36.61
C ASP A 596 -5.89 8.00 36.42
N ARG A 597 -6.06 8.76 35.33
CA ARG A 597 -7.29 9.48 35.01
C ARG A 597 -8.09 8.70 33.96
N ASP A 598 -9.34 8.39 34.31
CA ASP A 598 -10.27 7.74 33.38
C ASP A 598 -10.45 8.57 32.11
N GLY A 599 -10.42 7.91 30.96
CA GLY A 599 -10.54 8.55 29.66
C GLY A 599 -9.30 9.35 29.21
N VAL A 600 -8.16 9.23 29.92
CA VAL A 600 -6.91 9.89 29.56
C VAL A 600 -5.77 8.87 29.44
N THR A 601 -5.06 8.89 28.31
CA THR A 601 -3.87 8.04 28.06
C THR A 601 -2.71 8.88 27.51
N ASP A 602 -1.48 8.35 27.54
CA ASP A 602 -0.28 9.01 27.00
C ASP A 602 0.50 8.08 26.07
N GLY A 603 0.24 8.15 24.75
CA GLY A 603 0.95 7.30 23.81
C GLY A 603 0.25 7.11 22.48
N PRO A 604 0.70 6.14 21.68
CA PRO A 604 0.06 5.77 20.43
C PRO A 604 -1.37 5.25 20.59
N VAL A 605 -2.24 5.70 19.70
CA VAL A 605 -3.59 5.16 19.54
C VAL A 605 -3.58 4.16 18.38
N TYR A 606 -4.00 2.94 18.67
CA TYR A 606 -4.10 1.85 17.70
C TYR A 606 -5.54 1.72 17.23
N ILE A 607 -5.74 1.67 15.91
CA ILE A 607 -7.06 1.70 15.30
C ILE A 607 -7.14 0.64 14.21
N VAL A 608 -8.20 -0.15 14.27
CA VAL A 608 -8.62 -1.13 13.27
C VAL A 608 -9.97 -0.67 12.74
N GLN A 609 -10.10 -0.54 11.43
CA GLN A 609 -11.33 -0.04 10.80
C GLN A 609 -11.62 -0.79 9.50
N ASN A 610 -12.92 -0.86 9.15
CA ASN A 610 -13.40 -1.43 7.90
C ASN A 610 -14.38 -0.48 7.21
N SER A 611 -14.19 -0.30 5.91
CA SER A 611 -14.93 0.59 5.02
C SER A 611 -15.69 -0.18 3.93
N GLY A 612 -15.45 -1.47 3.80
CA GLY A 612 -16.10 -2.37 2.85
C GLY A 612 -17.29 -3.11 3.43
N ALA A 613 -17.97 -3.89 2.59
CA ALA A 613 -19.24 -4.56 2.92
C ALA A 613 -19.08 -5.94 3.59
N LYS A 614 -17.84 -6.41 3.73
CA LYS A 614 -17.55 -7.70 4.36
C LYS A 614 -17.22 -7.47 5.84
N HIS A 615 -17.80 -8.28 6.72
CA HIS A 615 -17.65 -8.18 8.17
C HIS A 615 -17.21 -9.51 8.78
N TYR A 616 -16.49 -9.46 9.90
CA TYR A 616 -16.15 -10.62 10.72
C TYR A 616 -16.68 -10.45 12.15
N ASP A 617 -16.68 -11.55 12.89
CA ASP A 617 -17.00 -11.55 14.31
C ASP A 617 -15.80 -11.05 15.14
N LEU A 618 -16.09 -10.27 16.17
CA LEU A 618 -15.17 -9.87 17.23
C LEU A 618 -14.74 -11.08 18.06
N GLU A 619 -13.51 -11.04 18.55
CA GLU A 619 -13.04 -12.03 19.50
C GLU A 619 -13.71 -11.87 20.88
N THR A 620 -13.91 -13.00 21.58
CA THR A 620 -14.47 -12.99 22.93
C THR A 620 -13.52 -12.35 23.93
N ASP A 621 -14.04 -11.84 25.04
CA ASP A 621 -13.20 -11.18 26.06
C ASP A 621 -12.12 -12.12 26.64
N GLU A 622 -12.41 -13.42 26.77
CA GLU A 622 -11.43 -14.43 27.23
C GLU A 622 -10.30 -14.70 26.21
N ARG A 623 -10.58 -14.44 24.93
CA ARG A 623 -9.62 -14.66 23.84
C ARG A 623 -9.03 -13.39 23.26
N ASN A 624 -9.50 -12.24 23.72
CA ASN A 624 -9.10 -10.91 23.26
C ASN A 624 -7.56 -10.75 23.18
N VAL A 625 -7.08 -10.51 21.96
CA VAL A 625 -5.64 -10.38 21.66
C VAL A 625 -5.06 -9.15 22.34
N TRP A 626 -5.80 -8.05 22.44
CA TRP A 626 -5.32 -6.82 23.07
C TRP A 626 -4.98 -7.08 24.54
N THR A 627 -5.95 -7.58 25.31
CA THR A 627 -5.79 -7.78 26.76
C THR A 627 -4.73 -8.82 27.09
N LYS A 628 -4.63 -9.89 26.30
CA LYS A 628 -3.60 -10.92 26.45
C LYS A 628 -2.18 -10.43 26.18
N ASN A 629 -2.05 -9.31 25.46
CA ASN A 629 -0.77 -8.78 25.00
C ASN A 629 -0.48 -7.39 25.56
N GLY A 630 -1.00 -7.11 26.76
CA GLY A 630 -0.67 -5.89 27.50
C GLY A 630 -1.25 -4.63 26.88
N ALA A 631 -2.36 -4.72 26.15
CA ALA A 631 -3.08 -3.58 25.60
C ALA A 631 -4.53 -3.54 26.11
N THR A 632 -5.14 -2.36 26.05
CA THR A 632 -6.56 -2.14 26.37
C THR A 632 -7.29 -1.81 25.08
N GLN A 633 -8.34 -2.58 24.77
CA GLN A 633 -9.30 -2.27 23.72
C GLN A 633 -10.39 -1.37 24.32
N VAL A 634 -10.38 -0.09 23.95
CA VAL A 634 -11.29 0.94 24.48
C VAL A 634 -12.66 0.85 23.84
N ARG A 635 -12.66 0.67 22.52
CA ARG A 635 -13.89 0.59 21.74
C ARG A 635 -13.81 -0.52 20.71
N LYS A 636 -14.93 -1.20 20.48
CA LYS A 636 -15.07 -2.27 19.49
C LYS A 636 -16.50 -2.33 18.96
N GLY A 637 -16.65 -2.79 17.72
CA GLY A 637 -17.95 -3.03 17.11
C GLY A 637 -17.80 -3.80 15.80
N GLU A 638 -18.85 -4.51 15.40
CA GLU A 638 -18.90 -5.35 14.20
C GLU A 638 -20.18 -5.07 13.40
N ASP A 639 -20.24 -5.64 12.19
CA ASP A 639 -21.42 -5.58 11.32
C ASP A 639 -21.83 -4.16 10.87
N PHE A 640 -20.84 -3.28 10.71
CA PHE A 640 -20.99 -1.98 10.06
C PHE A 640 -19.71 -1.57 9.33
N SER A 641 -19.87 -0.72 8.31
CA SER A 641 -18.78 -0.05 7.61
C SER A 641 -18.61 1.35 8.18
N SER A 642 -17.38 1.84 8.22
CA SER A 642 -17.01 3.13 8.79
C SER A 642 -15.85 3.77 8.04
N PHE A 643 -15.71 5.08 8.20
CA PHE A 643 -14.53 5.85 7.81
C PHE A 643 -14.23 6.83 8.95
N ALA A 644 -13.04 7.43 8.95
CA ALA A 644 -12.72 8.47 9.91
C ALA A 644 -12.20 9.74 9.25
N VAL A 645 -12.48 10.87 9.88
CA VAL A 645 -11.92 12.18 9.56
C VAL A 645 -10.93 12.53 10.67
N VAL A 646 -9.74 12.96 10.28
CA VAL A 646 -8.69 13.38 11.18
C VAL A 646 -8.35 14.84 10.88
N LYS A 647 -8.54 15.71 11.86
CA LYS A 647 -8.16 17.13 11.79
C LYS A 647 -6.97 17.38 12.67
N VAL A 648 -5.98 18.08 12.16
CA VAL A 648 -4.70 18.33 12.83
C VAL A 648 -4.43 19.83 12.81
N THR A 649 -4.30 20.43 13.98
CA THR A 649 -3.80 21.79 14.19
C THR A 649 -2.40 21.70 14.81
N ASP A 650 -1.83 22.85 15.16
CA ASP A 650 -0.51 22.90 15.80
C ASP A 650 -0.47 22.03 17.08
N ASP A 651 -1.41 22.18 18.01
CA ASP A 651 -1.40 21.49 19.31
C ASP A 651 -2.36 20.29 19.41
N ARG A 652 -3.24 20.07 18.42
CA ARG A 652 -4.29 19.04 18.51
C ARG A 652 -4.41 18.19 17.26
N LEU A 653 -4.68 16.91 17.47
CA LEU A 653 -5.22 16.01 16.48
C LEU A 653 -6.58 15.51 16.97
N HIS A 654 -7.63 15.75 16.20
CA HIS A 654 -9.00 15.32 16.48
C HIS A 654 -9.40 14.21 15.52
N TYR A 655 -9.67 13.03 16.06
CA TYR A 655 -10.11 11.87 15.30
C TYR A 655 -11.62 11.68 15.49
N THR A 656 -12.36 11.54 14.39
CA THR A 656 -13.79 11.20 14.42
C THR A 656 -14.11 10.09 13.41
N SER A 657 -14.60 8.94 13.88
CA SER A 657 -15.10 7.84 13.04
C SER A 657 -16.61 7.91 12.90
N TYR A 658 -17.12 7.69 11.69
CA TYR A 658 -18.54 7.75 11.34
C TYR A 658 -19.02 6.39 10.84
N ILE A 659 -20.27 6.07 11.17
CA ILE A 659 -20.96 4.93 10.54
C ILE A 659 -21.29 5.28 9.09
N ALA A 660 -20.82 4.47 8.15
CA ALA A 660 -21.08 4.63 6.73
C ALA A 660 -22.24 3.74 6.25
N GLU A 661 -22.26 2.48 6.68
CA GLU A 661 -23.34 1.52 6.40
C GLU A 661 -23.47 0.54 7.56
N LYS A 662 -24.64 -0.11 7.70
CA LYS A 662 -24.90 -1.10 8.76
C LYS A 662 -25.61 -2.30 8.20
N THR A 663 -25.28 -3.50 8.70
CA THR A 663 -26.09 -4.69 8.47
C THR A 663 -27.22 -4.78 9.50
N ALA A 664 -28.14 -5.73 9.32
CA ALA A 664 -29.20 -6.00 10.29
C ALA A 664 -28.67 -6.54 11.63
N SER A 665 -27.44 -7.05 11.66
CA SER A 665 -26.78 -7.62 12.84
C SER A 665 -25.86 -6.61 13.56
N SER A 666 -25.77 -5.37 13.06
CA SER A 666 -24.87 -4.35 13.58
C SER A 666 -24.95 -4.21 15.10
N THR A 667 -23.80 -4.15 15.77
CA THR A 667 -23.73 -4.00 17.23
C THR A 667 -24.04 -2.58 17.72
N THR A 668 -24.49 -1.68 16.84
CA THR A 668 -24.76 -0.28 17.19
C THR A 668 -26.06 0.27 16.63
N ASP A 669 -26.74 1.04 17.48
CA ASP A 669 -27.91 1.84 17.11
C ASP A 669 -27.56 3.20 16.49
N VAL A 670 -26.27 3.59 16.44
CA VAL A 670 -25.83 4.85 15.82
C VAL A 670 -26.30 4.89 14.36
N PRO A 671 -27.00 5.93 13.91
CA PRO A 671 -27.49 6.00 12.53
C PRO A 671 -26.34 6.17 11.54
N VAL A 672 -26.56 5.78 10.29
CA VAL A 672 -25.64 6.10 9.18
C VAL A 672 -25.40 7.62 9.13
N GLY A 673 -24.15 8.04 8.99
CA GLY A 673 -23.70 9.44 9.09
C GLY A 673 -23.48 9.95 10.52
N GLY A 674 -23.82 9.16 11.53
CA GLY A 674 -23.60 9.45 12.94
C GLY A 674 -22.16 9.13 13.38
N VAL A 675 -21.70 9.84 14.42
CA VAL A 675 -20.38 9.60 15.02
C VAL A 675 -20.40 8.27 15.75
N TRP A 676 -19.59 7.33 15.27
CA TRP A 676 -19.29 6.12 16.00
C TRP A 676 -18.32 6.45 17.13
N ASP A 677 -17.13 6.96 16.84
CA ASP A 677 -16.07 7.13 17.83
C ASP A 677 -15.32 8.46 17.70
N GLU A 678 -14.80 8.98 18.80
CA GLU A 678 -14.19 10.29 18.84
C GLU A 678 -13.18 10.42 20.00
N PHE A 679 -12.02 11.00 19.71
CA PHE A 679 -11.01 11.37 20.71
C PHE A 679 -10.10 12.49 20.19
N VAL A 680 -9.40 13.15 21.11
CA VAL A 680 -8.43 14.21 20.81
C VAL A 680 -7.07 13.83 21.36
N VAL A 681 -6.01 13.97 20.55
CA VAL A 681 -4.63 13.95 20.99
C VAL A 681 -4.19 15.41 21.13
N THR A 682 -3.73 15.82 22.32
CA THR A 682 -3.15 17.15 22.54
C THR A 682 -1.64 17.01 22.73
N LYS A 683 -0.85 17.77 21.96
CA LYS A 683 0.62 17.83 22.02
C LYS A 683 1.09 19.18 22.49
N HIS A 684 2.10 19.17 23.34
CA HIS A 684 2.76 20.38 23.83
C HIS A 684 4.12 20.56 23.17
N ASP A 685 4.64 21.78 23.23
CA ASP A 685 5.92 22.16 22.62
C ASP A 685 7.13 21.40 23.19
N ASP A 686 6.99 20.85 24.40
CA ASP A 686 8.02 20.00 25.02
C ASP A 686 7.98 18.53 24.55
N GLY A 687 7.12 18.21 23.57
CA GLY A 687 6.99 16.90 22.96
C GLY A 687 6.08 15.92 23.72
N ARG A 688 5.59 16.28 24.91
CA ARG A 688 4.63 15.44 25.64
C ARG A 688 3.26 15.51 24.98
N LYS A 689 2.50 14.42 25.10
CA LYS A 689 1.14 14.34 24.56
C LYS A 689 0.19 13.59 25.49
N VAL A 690 -1.08 13.89 25.34
CA VAL A 690 -2.19 13.17 25.97
C VAL A 690 -3.26 12.84 24.95
N VAL A 691 -3.96 11.75 25.17
CA VAL A 691 -5.17 11.37 24.43
C VAL A 691 -6.34 11.47 25.40
N THR A 692 -7.38 12.20 25.01
CA THR A 692 -8.60 12.39 25.78
C THR A 692 -9.79 11.87 25.00
N GLU A 693 -10.56 10.98 25.63
CA GLU A 693 -11.86 10.54 25.09
C GLU A 693 -12.82 11.73 24.92
N ALA A 694 -13.78 11.61 24.01
CA ALA A 694 -14.76 12.67 23.76
C ALA A 694 -15.42 13.19 25.05
N GLY A 695 -15.38 14.51 25.26
CA GLY A 695 -15.94 15.17 26.43
C GLY A 695 -15.10 15.12 27.71
N ALA A 696 -13.95 14.42 27.73
CA ALA A 696 -13.02 14.45 28.86
C ALA A 696 -12.26 15.80 28.91
N PRO A 697 -12.05 16.39 30.11
CA PRO A 697 -11.29 17.62 30.23
C PRO A 697 -9.82 17.38 29.91
N VAL A 698 -9.20 18.29 29.15
CA VAL A 698 -7.75 18.27 28.90
C VAL A 698 -7.03 18.54 30.24
N PRO A 699 -6.17 17.63 30.72
CA PRO A 699 -5.40 17.82 31.95
C PRO A 699 -4.60 19.13 31.97
N GLU A 700 -4.63 19.88 33.07
CA GLU A 700 -3.50 20.77 33.40
C GLU A 700 -2.27 19.89 33.70
N PHE A 701 -1.15 20.23 33.07
CA PHE A 701 0.01 19.36 32.84
C PHE A 701 0.95 19.26 34.04
N GLU A 702 0.43 19.02 35.26
CA GLU A 702 1.26 19.03 36.47
C GLU A 702 1.92 17.71 36.87
N ASP A 703 1.59 16.56 36.27
CA ASP A 703 2.45 15.37 36.38
C ASP A 703 2.12 14.32 35.31
N LEU A 704 2.79 14.41 34.15
CA LEU A 704 2.67 13.43 33.07
C LEU A 704 3.98 12.67 32.81
N THR A 705 4.79 12.49 33.85
CA THR A 705 6.01 11.69 33.79
C THR A 705 5.67 10.25 33.40
N PRO A 706 6.06 9.70 32.23
CA PRO A 706 5.70 8.34 31.79
C PRO A 706 5.87 7.31 32.92
N ALA A 707 4.92 6.38 33.07
CA ALA A 707 5.05 5.34 34.08
C ALA A 707 6.36 4.58 33.84
N PRO A 708 7.12 4.21 34.89
CA PRO A 708 8.38 3.51 34.70
C PRO A 708 8.14 2.16 34.03
N GLN A 709 9.00 1.76 33.10
CA GLN A 709 8.92 0.49 32.38
C GLN A 709 9.82 -0.57 33.02
N ILE A 710 9.31 -1.78 33.25
CA ILE A 710 10.12 -2.93 33.67
C ILE A 710 10.63 -3.65 32.42
N VAL A 711 11.89 -3.44 32.06
CA VAL A 711 12.52 -4.00 30.85
C VAL A 711 12.99 -5.44 31.03
N LYS A 712 13.17 -5.89 32.28
CA LYS A 712 13.53 -7.27 32.59
C LYS A 712 13.08 -7.62 33.99
N GLN A 713 12.70 -8.88 34.20
CA GLN A 713 12.32 -9.37 35.52
C GLN A 713 12.68 -10.84 35.70
N SER A 714 12.64 -11.31 36.94
CA SER A 714 12.86 -12.71 37.28
C SER A 714 11.73 -13.60 36.73
N PRO A 715 11.99 -14.91 36.48
CA PRO A 715 10.97 -15.83 36.01
C PRO A 715 9.78 -15.89 36.96
N THR A 716 8.57 -16.09 36.44
CA THR A 716 7.33 -16.19 37.23
C THR A 716 7.32 -17.38 38.21
N THR A 717 8.25 -18.33 38.06
CA THR A 717 8.48 -19.43 38.99
C THR A 717 9.97 -19.64 39.24
N VAL A 718 10.37 -19.71 40.51
CA VAL A 718 11.74 -20.02 40.92
C VAL A 718 11.75 -21.20 41.88
N HIS A 719 12.56 -22.23 41.58
CA HIS A 719 12.68 -23.43 42.41
C HIS A 719 13.88 -23.34 43.36
N THR A 720 13.70 -23.76 44.61
CA THR A 720 14.78 -23.85 45.60
C THR A 720 14.51 -24.96 46.63
N LYS A 721 15.47 -25.20 47.52
CA LYS A 721 15.38 -26.14 48.66
C LYS A 721 15.21 -25.39 49.97
N VAL A 722 14.72 -26.07 51.01
CA VAL A 722 14.66 -25.49 52.37
C VAL A 722 16.07 -25.05 52.81
N GLY A 723 16.19 -23.84 53.37
CA GLY A 723 17.47 -23.23 53.74
C GLY A 723 18.30 -22.71 52.55
N GLY A 724 17.76 -22.73 51.33
CA GLY A 724 18.38 -22.12 50.17
C GLY A 724 18.20 -20.60 50.12
N THR A 725 18.93 -19.95 49.20
CA THR A 725 18.79 -18.52 48.89
C THR A 725 18.12 -18.34 47.53
N VAL A 726 17.21 -17.37 47.42
CA VAL A 726 16.59 -16.95 46.16
C VAL A 726 16.90 -15.49 45.92
N ARG A 727 17.33 -15.14 44.70
CA ARG A 727 17.52 -13.74 44.26
C ARG A 727 16.48 -13.42 43.21
N LEU A 728 15.70 -12.38 43.46
CA LEU A 728 14.76 -11.79 42.51
C LEU A 728 15.28 -10.41 42.13
N ALA A 729 15.10 -10.04 40.88
CA ALA A 729 15.53 -8.74 40.37
C ALA A 729 14.63 -8.27 39.23
N VAL A 730 14.55 -6.96 39.08
CA VAL A 730 14.01 -6.26 37.93
C VAL A 730 15.06 -5.28 37.38
N GLU A 731 15.02 -5.05 36.09
CA GLU A 731 15.64 -3.89 35.44
C GLU A 731 14.49 -3.01 34.96
N ALA A 732 14.55 -1.71 35.24
CA ALA A 732 13.50 -0.77 34.87
C ALA A 732 14.08 0.55 34.35
N ARG A 733 13.29 1.28 33.56
CA ARG A 733 13.59 2.61 33.00
C ARG A 733 12.47 3.57 33.36
N GLY A 734 12.79 4.84 33.59
CA GLY A 734 11.79 5.88 33.87
C GLY A 734 12.44 7.23 34.12
N GLU A 735 11.69 8.31 33.85
CA GLU A 735 12.14 9.68 34.01
C GLU A 735 12.02 10.15 35.47
N GLY A 736 12.95 10.98 35.93
CA GLY A 736 12.89 11.54 37.30
C GLY A 736 13.43 10.63 38.41
N GLY A 737 14.07 9.50 38.06
CA GLY A 737 14.66 8.57 39.02
C GLY A 737 13.66 7.55 39.57
N LEU A 738 14.12 6.31 39.78
CA LEU A 738 13.27 5.19 40.15
C LEU A 738 13.34 4.88 41.65
N SER A 739 12.19 4.63 42.25
CA SER A 739 12.10 3.98 43.57
C SER A 739 11.45 2.60 43.45
N TYR A 740 11.79 1.70 44.38
CA TYR A 740 11.33 0.31 44.37
C TYR A 740 10.70 -0.02 45.72
N GLN A 741 9.69 -0.87 45.73
CA GLN A 741 9.12 -1.44 46.95
C GLN A 741 8.69 -2.88 46.69
N TRP A 742 9.42 -3.85 47.26
CA TRP A 742 9.04 -5.26 47.15
C TRP A 742 7.84 -5.59 48.01
N GLN A 743 6.98 -6.46 47.49
CA GLN A 743 5.74 -6.89 48.11
C GLN A 743 5.63 -8.42 48.09
N ARG A 744 4.88 -8.98 49.04
CA ARG A 744 4.52 -10.41 49.06
C ARG A 744 3.02 -10.61 49.21
N SER A 745 2.50 -11.71 48.68
CA SER A 745 1.12 -12.16 48.84
C SER A 745 1.08 -13.69 48.94
N PRO A 746 0.11 -14.30 49.65
CA PRO A 746 -0.10 -15.75 49.54
C PRO A 746 -0.36 -16.15 48.08
N VAL A 747 0.17 -17.32 47.67
CA VAL A 747 -0.05 -17.85 46.31
C VAL A 747 -1.55 -17.99 46.03
N GLY A 748 -2.00 -17.45 44.89
CA GLY A 748 -3.40 -17.47 44.47
C GLY A 748 -4.30 -16.43 45.17
N LYS A 749 -3.73 -15.48 45.92
CA LYS A 749 -4.45 -14.34 46.51
C LYS A 749 -3.93 -13.02 45.94
N ASN A 750 -4.80 -12.01 45.87
CA ASN A 750 -4.45 -10.65 45.44
C ASN A 750 -4.39 -9.68 46.64
N ALA A 751 -3.73 -10.09 47.73
CA ALA A 751 -3.59 -9.29 48.94
C ALA A 751 -2.09 -9.05 49.21
N TRP A 752 -1.57 -7.94 48.68
CA TRP A 752 -0.15 -7.62 48.70
C TRP A 752 0.23 -6.83 49.95
N THR A 753 1.38 -7.15 50.53
CA THR A 753 1.95 -6.45 51.68
C THR A 753 3.40 -6.10 51.40
N ASP A 754 3.78 -4.87 51.69
CA ASP A 754 5.15 -4.39 51.55
C ASP A 754 6.11 -5.19 52.43
N ILE A 755 7.26 -5.53 51.87
CA ILE A 755 8.37 -6.13 52.60
C ILE A 755 9.23 -4.98 53.09
N VAL A 756 9.30 -4.86 54.42
CA VAL A 756 10.00 -3.78 55.11
C VAL A 756 11.47 -3.71 54.65
N ASN A 757 11.93 -2.50 54.31
CA ASN A 757 13.31 -2.20 53.91
C ASN A 757 13.80 -2.95 52.66
N GLN A 758 12.90 -3.29 51.73
CA GLN A 758 13.26 -3.90 50.45
C GLN A 758 12.94 -2.92 49.31
N ASP A 759 13.81 -1.92 49.17
CA ASP A 759 13.63 -0.72 48.33
C ASP A 759 14.58 -0.65 47.12
N LYS A 760 15.17 -1.80 46.76
CA LYS A 760 16.11 -1.92 45.65
C LYS A 760 15.49 -2.67 44.48
N SER A 761 16.12 -2.56 43.31
CA SER A 761 15.77 -3.32 42.11
C SER A 761 15.93 -4.83 42.26
N SER A 762 16.50 -5.31 43.38
CA SER A 762 16.62 -6.74 43.70
C SER A 762 16.20 -7.06 45.13
N LEU A 763 15.63 -8.25 45.32
CA LEU A 763 15.27 -8.85 46.60
C LEU A 763 16.05 -10.16 46.79
N VAL A 764 16.65 -10.33 47.97
CA VAL A 764 17.33 -11.57 48.37
C VAL A 764 16.53 -12.22 49.49
N LEU A 765 16.04 -13.44 49.26
CA LEU A 765 15.38 -14.27 50.26
C LEU A 765 16.36 -15.33 50.73
N GLU A 766 16.92 -15.15 51.93
CA GLU A 766 17.80 -16.11 52.59
C GLU A 766 17.01 -17.09 53.45
N ASP A 767 17.61 -18.24 53.77
CA ASP A 767 17.05 -19.27 54.65
C ASP A 767 15.59 -19.63 54.34
N VAL A 768 15.26 -19.80 53.06
CA VAL A 768 13.87 -19.99 52.61
C VAL A 768 13.22 -21.22 53.25
N THR A 769 11.99 -21.04 53.73
CA THR A 769 11.23 -22.09 54.44
C THR A 769 10.08 -22.59 53.59
N ALA A 770 9.39 -23.65 54.05
CA ALA A 770 8.14 -24.07 53.43
C ALA A 770 7.08 -22.95 53.38
N ASN A 771 7.15 -21.97 54.29
CA ASN A 771 6.26 -20.81 54.26
C ASN A 771 6.63 -19.83 53.15
N THR A 772 7.93 -19.63 52.87
CA THR A 772 8.40 -18.88 51.69
C THR A 772 7.82 -19.48 50.40
N GLY A 773 7.71 -20.81 50.35
CA GLY A 773 7.11 -21.55 49.24
C GLY A 773 5.60 -21.40 49.05
N ARG A 774 4.91 -20.72 49.97
CA ARG A 774 3.47 -20.42 49.91
C ARG A 774 3.19 -18.95 49.56
N GLN A 775 4.24 -18.19 49.28
CA GLN A 775 4.17 -16.77 48.95
C GLN A 775 4.58 -16.56 47.49
N GLN A 776 4.03 -15.52 46.89
CA GLN A 776 4.45 -14.92 45.64
C GLN A 776 4.95 -13.49 45.90
N TYR A 777 5.89 -13.04 45.07
CA TYR A 777 6.61 -11.78 45.26
C TYR A 777 6.49 -10.92 44.01
N ARG A 778 6.35 -9.61 44.19
CA ARG A 778 6.43 -8.62 43.11
C ARG A 778 7.13 -7.36 43.61
N VAL A 779 7.55 -6.48 42.72
CA VAL A 779 8.07 -5.16 43.08
C VAL A 779 7.21 -4.07 42.45
N ALA A 780 6.88 -3.06 43.24
CA ALA A 780 6.36 -1.79 42.77
C ALA A 780 7.54 -0.91 42.36
N VAL A 781 7.56 -0.40 41.13
CA VAL A 781 8.58 0.50 40.60
C VAL A 781 7.91 1.84 40.35
N THR A 782 8.43 2.92 40.94
CA THR A 782 7.79 4.24 40.92
C THR A 782 8.73 5.28 40.30
N SER A 783 8.18 6.14 39.43
CA SER A 783 8.82 7.33 38.84
C SER A 783 7.89 8.52 39.04
N GLY A 784 8.35 9.56 39.74
CA GLY A 784 7.46 10.66 40.15
C GLY A 784 6.30 10.14 41.01
N THR A 785 5.05 10.39 40.59
CA THR A 785 3.84 9.87 41.23
C THR A 785 3.37 8.51 40.69
N ARG A 786 3.98 8.00 39.61
CA ARG A 786 3.46 6.83 38.87
C ARG A 786 4.16 5.53 39.27
N THR A 787 3.38 4.47 39.49
CA THR A 787 3.88 3.16 39.94
C THR A 787 3.46 2.03 38.99
N VAL A 788 4.40 1.19 38.55
CA VAL A 788 4.11 -0.10 37.88
C VAL A 788 4.50 -1.28 38.76
N HIS A 789 3.92 -2.45 38.51
CA HIS A 789 4.25 -3.68 39.23
C HIS A 789 4.87 -4.74 38.31
N SER A 790 5.88 -5.44 38.82
CA SER A 790 6.38 -6.65 38.16
C SER A 790 5.33 -7.75 38.15
N LEU A 791 5.46 -8.72 37.23
CA LEU A 791 4.69 -9.95 37.30
C LEU A 791 5.01 -10.69 38.62
N PRO A 792 4.02 -11.33 39.25
CA PRO A 792 4.26 -12.15 40.42
C PRO A 792 5.23 -13.31 40.15
N THR A 793 6.27 -13.43 40.96
CA THR A 793 7.17 -14.59 41.01
C THR A 793 6.78 -15.50 42.17
N THR A 794 6.39 -16.74 41.85
CA THR A 794 6.15 -17.78 42.86
C THR A 794 7.46 -18.51 43.19
N VAL A 795 7.83 -18.54 44.46
CA VAL A 795 8.95 -19.36 44.92
C VAL A 795 8.42 -20.75 45.28
N ILE A 796 8.95 -21.80 44.67
CA ILE A 796 8.61 -23.18 45.00
C ILE A 796 9.76 -23.79 45.80
N VAL A 797 9.50 -24.02 47.09
CA VAL A 797 10.46 -24.67 48.00
C VAL A 797 10.18 -26.17 48.02
N ALA A 798 11.03 -26.95 47.37
CA ALA A 798 10.95 -28.40 47.38
C ALA A 798 11.32 -28.94 48.77
N PRO A 799 10.57 -29.92 49.32
CA PRO A 799 10.99 -30.62 50.54
C PRO A 799 12.25 -31.44 50.27
N ASP A 800 13.15 -31.55 51.26
CA ASP A 800 14.38 -32.33 51.16
C ASP A 800 14.12 -33.75 50.62
N ARG A 801 14.99 -34.21 49.70
CA ARG A 801 14.96 -35.59 49.21
C ARG A 801 15.10 -36.56 50.39
N LYS A 802 14.07 -37.39 50.62
CA LYS A 802 14.11 -38.43 51.65
C LYS A 802 15.22 -39.46 51.37
N ILE A 803 15.97 -39.82 52.41
CA ILE A 803 17.04 -40.83 52.36
C ILE A 803 16.44 -42.20 52.05
N ALA A 804 17.02 -42.94 51.09
CA ALA A 804 16.51 -44.25 50.70
C ALA A 804 16.59 -45.27 51.85
N SER A 805 15.46 -45.89 52.21
CA SER A 805 15.44 -47.07 53.10
C SER A 805 15.57 -48.38 52.31
N LYS A 806 16.06 -49.44 52.97
CA LYS A 806 16.16 -50.78 52.39
C LYS A 806 15.59 -51.81 53.38
N VAL A 807 14.92 -52.84 52.87
CA VAL A 807 14.53 -54.02 53.68
C VAL A 807 15.01 -55.29 52.99
N ALA A 808 15.83 -56.09 53.68
CA ALA A 808 16.28 -57.38 53.18
C ALA A 808 15.26 -58.47 53.52
N VAL A 809 14.93 -59.31 52.52
CA VAL A 809 14.03 -60.47 52.70
C VAL A 809 14.86 -61.74 52.77
N GLY A 810 14.96 -62.31 53.97
CA GLY A 810 15.72 -63.52 54.26
C GLY A 810 14.96 -64.81 53.92
N LYS A 811 15.10 -65.83 54.77
CA LYS A 811 14.42 -67.11 54.62
C LYS A 811 12.90 -66.93 54.75
N ALA A 812 12.17 -67.43 53.77
CA ALA A 812 10.71 -67.48 53.76
C ALA A 812 10.27 -68.94 53.68
N THR A 813 9.44 -69.36 54.63
CA THR A 813 8.89 -70.71 54.72
C THR A 813 7.40 -70.64 54.40
N VAL A 814 7.01 -71.22 53.27
CA VAL A 814 5.63 -71.32 52.81
C VAL A 814 5.33 -72.80 52.59
N LYS A 815 4.53 -73.41 53.47
CA LYS A 815 4.16 -74.83 53.41
C LYS A 815 2.63 -74.96 53.43
N ALA A 816 2.07 -75.77 52.54
CA ALA A 816 0.64 -75.99 52.44
C ALA A 816 0.08 -76.48 53.80
N GLY A 817 -1.04 -75.90 54.26
CA GLY A 817 -1.68 -76.24 55.54
C GLY A 817 -0.96 -75.72 56.79
N ARG A 818 0.20 -75.05 56.70
CA ARG A 818 0.93 -74.47 57.85
C ARG A 818 0.98 -72.94 57.78
N LYS A 819 1.25 -72.30 58.92
CA LYS A 819 1.49 -70.85 58.99
C LYS A 819 2.74 -70.46 58.21
N ALA A 820 2.64 -69.46 57.33
CA ALA A 820 3.81 -68.94 56.61
C ALA A 820 4.69 -68.10 57.54
N ALA A 821 6.00 -68.08 57.29
CA ALA A 821 6.94 -67.26 58.05
C ALA A 821 7.98 -66.62 57.13
N VAL A 822 8.25 -65.32 57.30
CA VAL A 822 9.20 -64.56 56.47
C VAL A 822 10.15 -63.79 57.37
N ALA A 823 11.45 -64.03 57.24
CA ALA A 823 12.46 -63.24 57.93
C ALA A 823 12.76 -61.94 57.17
N VAL A 824 12.73 -60.81 57.87
CA VAL A 824 13.05 -59.48 57.33
C VAL A 824 14.15 -58.82 58.17
N ARG A 825 14.98 -57.98 57.53
CA ARG A 825 15.99 -57.17 58.22
C ARG A 825 15.96 -55.76 57.61
N PRO A 826 15.42 -54.74 58.30
CA PRO A 826 15.31 -53.39 57.76
C PRO A 826 16.62 -52.60 57.97
N SER A 827 16.91 -51.64 57.11
CA SER A 827 18.03 -50.70 57.29
C SER A 827 17.73 -49.59 58.30
N VAL A 828 16.44 -49.33 58.55
CA VAL A 828 15.95 -48.29 59.48
C VAL A 828 14.78 -48.85 60.32
N THR A 829 14.50 -48.22 61.46
CA THR A 829 13.38 -48.60 62.33
C THR A 829 12.06 -48.15 61.70
N GLY A 830 11.03 -49.00 61.75
CA GLY A 830 9.75 -48.71 61.10
C GLY A 830 8.74 -49.85 61.21
N LYS A 831 7.63 -49.74 60.47
CA LYS A 831 6.66 -50.82 60.31
C LYS A 831 6.97 -51.59 59.04
N VAL A 832 7.03 -52.91 59.13
CA VAL A 832 7.15 -53.80 57.96
C VAL A 832 5.85 -54.57 57.76
N ARG A 833 5.27 -54.41 56.57
CA ARG A 833 4.11 -55.16 56.10
C ARG A 833 4.58 -56.29 55.18
N VAL A 834 4.33 -57.53 55.58
CA VAL A 834 4.61 -58.72 54.77
C VAL A 834 3.31 -59.28 54.23
N THR A 835 3.26 -59.50 52.92
CA THR A 835 2.17 -60.16 52.21
C THR A 835 2.69 -61.42 51.53
N VAL A 836 2.02 -62.56 51.73
CA VAL A 836 2.27 -63.82 51.02
C VAL A 836 1.03 -64.19 50.21
N ARG A 837 1.17 -64.31 48.90
CA ARG A 837 0.13 -64.80 47.98
C ARG A 837 0.46 -66.23 47.56
N ALA A 838 -0.40 -67.19 47.90
CA ALA A 838 -0.21 -68.61 47.59
C ALA A 838 -1.56 -69.33 47.43
N GLY A 839 -1.73 -70.13 46.36
CA GLY A 839 -2.94 -70.95 46.14
C GLY A 839 -4.25 -70.15 46.10
N GLY A 840 -4.22 -68.93 45.53
CA GLY A 840 -5.35 -68.01 45.44
C GLY A 840 -5.65 -67.21 46.73
N LYS A 841 -4.94 -67.44 47.84
CA LYS A 841 -5.14 -66.69 49.10
C LYS A 841 -4.03 -65.66 49.34
N LYS A 842 -4.42 -64.45 49.79
CA LYS A 842 -3.52 -63.38 50.26
C LYS A 842 -3.47 -63.38 51.78
N LEU A 843 -2.28 -63.56 52.35
CA LEU A 843 -2.02 -63.47 53.78
C LEU A 843 -1.19 -62.21 54.03
N THR A 844 -1.61 -61.31 54.91
CA THR A 844 -0.86 -60.07 55.21
C THR A 844 -0.69 -59.90 56.71
N ARG A 845 0.48 -59.44 57.15
CA ARG A 845 0.74 -59.04 58.53
C ARG A 845 1.71 -57.87 58.58
N THR A 846 1.42 -56.89 59.44
CA THR A 846 2.32 -55.77 59.73
C THR A 846 2.92 -55.95 61.11
N VAL A 847 4.22 -55.67 61.27
CA VAL A 847 4.92 -55.66 62.55
C VAL A 847 5.86 -54.46 62.64
N THR A 848 6.08 -53.93 63.83
CA THR A 848 7.14 -52.95 64.08
C THR A 848 8.49 -53.67 64.16
N VAL A 849 9.51 -53.11 63.51
CA VAL A 849 10.86 -53.67 63.42
C VAL A 849 11.89 -52.59 63.74
N LYS A 850 13.02 -53.00 64.32
CA LYS A 850 14.15 -52.11 64.61
C LYS A 850 15.23 -52.24 63.54
N ALA A 851 15.90 -51.13 63.23
CA ALA A 851 17.02 -51.07 62.29
C ALA A 851 18.04 -52.19 62.55
N GLY A 852 18.51 -52.86 61.50
CA GLY A 852 19.53 -53.90 61.58
C GLY A 852 19.10 -55.21 62.26
N ARG A 853 17.93 -55.29 62.90
CA ARG A 853 17.47 -56.49 63.63
C ARG A 853 16.67 -57.43 62.73
N LYS A 854 17.13 -58.68 62.61
CA LYS A 854 16.40 -59.73 61.90
C LYS A 854 15.13 -60.10 62.67
N THR A 855 13.97 -59.97 62.03
CA THR A 855 12.66 -60.23 62.63
C THR A 855 11.90 -61.24 61.77
N THR A 856 11.34 -62.29 62.38
CA THR A 856 10.53 -63.29 61.65
C THR A 856 9.05 -62.96 61.76
N VAL A 857 8.43 -62.59 60.63
CA VAL A 857 7.00 -62.29 60.55
C VAL A 857 6.24 -63.57 60.26
N ARG A 858 5.44 -64.05 61.22
CA ARG A 858 4.58 -65.23 61.08
C ARG A 858 3.18 -64.82 60.63
N LEU A 859 2.73 -65.32 59.50
CA LEU A 859 1.42 -65.05 58.91
C LEU A 859 0.44 -66.22 59.20
N GLY A 860 -0.78 -66.11 58.66
CA GLY A 860 -1.81 -67.16 58.74
C GLY A 860 -1.43 -68.45 57.99
N ALA A 861 -2.31 -69.46 58.09
CA ALA A 861 -2.11 -70.74 57.42
C ALA A 861 -2.30 -70.63 55.90
N VAL A 862 -1.36 -71.21 55.16
CA VAL A 862 -1.41 -71.33 53.70
C VAL A 862 -2.45 -72.39 53.31
N PRO A 863 -3.29 -72.18 52.29
CA PRO A 863 -4.28 -73.18 51.89
C PRO A 863 -3.65 -74.55 51.62
N LYS A 864 -4.29 -75.65 52.06
CA LYS A 864 -3.82 -77.03 51.81
C LYS A 864 -3.69 -77.34 50.30
N ARG A 865 -4.51 -76.69 49.47
CA ARG A 865 -4.48 -76.79 48.00
C ARG A 865 -3.35 -76.02 47.31
N ALA A 866 -2.58 -75.19 48.03
CA ALA A 866 -1.55 -74.36 47.42
C ALA A 866 -0.41 -75.21 46.84
N ARG A 867 -0.12 -75.04 45.54
CA ARG A 867 0.98 -75.69 44.80
C ARG A 867 1.79 -74.63 44.04
N GLY A 868 2.99 -74.99 43.58
CA GLY A 868 3.82 -74.09 42.76
C GLY A 868 4.62 -73.06 43.57
N ARG A 869 4.59 -71.79 43.16
CA ARG A 869 5.32 -70.67 43.79
C ARG A 869 4.35 -69.74 44.53
N ALA A 870 4.81 -69.21 45.65
CA ALA A 870 4.18 -68.13 46.38
C ALA A 870 4.95 -66.82 46.16
N VAL A 871 4.24 -65.70 46.09
CA VAL A 871 4.84 -64.36 46.00
C VAL A 871 4.84 -63.73 47.38
N VAL A 872 6.02 -63.35 47.87
CA VAL A 872 6.23 -62.63 49.12
C VAL A 872 6.55 -61.17 48.80
N THR A 873 5.74 -60.24 49.27
CA THR A 873 5.97 -58.80 49.15
C THR A 873 6.18 -58.22 50.54
N VAL A 874 7.24 -57.43 50.72
CA VAL A 874 7.63 -56.80 51.98
C VAL A 874 7.75 -55.30 51.75
N VAL A 875 6.94 -54.52 52.47
CA VAL A 875 6.96 -53.05 52.44
C VAL A 875 7.48 -52.55 53.79
N LEU A 876 8.55 -51.77 53.79
CA LEU A 876 9.08 -51.07 54.96
C LEU A 876 8.63 -49.61 54.92
N ASP A 877 7.96 -49.20 55.98
CA ASP A 877 7.51 -47.85 56.25
C ASP A 877 8.30 -47.27 57.45
N PRO A 878 9.30 -46.41 57.22
CA PRO A 878 10.17 -45.90 58.28
C PRO A 878 9.41 -45.07 59.32
N SER A 879 9.84 -45.13 60.59
CA SER A 879 9.29 -44.28 61.65
C SER A 879 9.76 -42.83 61.58
N ASP A 880 10.94 -42.58 60.97
CA ASP A 880 11.50 -41.25 60.78
C ASP A 880 11.17 -40.77 59.36
N ALA A 881 10.48 -39.63 59.28
CA ALA A 881 9.91 -39.08 58.06
C ALA A 881 10.97 -38.68 57.02
N LYS A 882 12.24 -38.55 57.42
CA LYS A 882 13.35 -38.28 56.49
C LYS A 882 13.73 -39.47 55.62
N TYR A 883 13.23 -40.69 55.90
CA TYR A 883 13.49 -41.87 55.07
C TYR A 883 12.29 -42.22 54.17
N ALA A 884 12.56 -42.67 52.94
CA ALA A 884 11.52 -43.08 51.98
C ALA A 884 11.02 -44.51 52.25
N THR A 885 9.73 -44.79 52.00
CA THR A 885 9.15 -46.15 52.04
C THR A 885 9.81 -47.04 50.97
N SER A 886 10.11 -48.29 51.30
CA SER A 886 10.73 -49.25 50.36
C SER A 886 9.95 -50.56 50.24
N THR A 887 9.93 -51.13 49.03
CA THR A 887 9.23 -52.40 48.73
C THR A 887 10.17 -53.44 48.13
N ARG A 888 10.06 -54.69 48.56
CA ARG A 888 10.76 -55.85 47.98
C ARG A 888 9.80 -57.01 47.75
N THR A 889 9.91 -57.64 46.58
CA THR A 889 9.12 -58.82 46.22
C THR A 889 10.04 -60.00 45.92
N LYS A 890 9.68 -61.21 46.37
CA LYS A 890 10.44 -62.45 46.18
C LYS A 890 9.48 -63.62 45.95
N ALA A 891 9.76 -64.45 44.94
CA ALA A 891 9.03 -65.71 44.73
C ALA A 891 9.68 -66.87 45.51
N VAL A 892 8.87 -67.74 46.11
CA VAL A 892 9.33 -68.86 46.94
C VAL A 892 8.50 -70.10 46.65
N LYS A 893 9.13 -71.29 46.52
CA LYS A 893 8.41 -72.55 46.28
C LYS A 893 7.52 -72.90 47.48
N VAL A 894 6.26 -73.26 47.22
CA VAL A 894 5.36 -73.80 48.23
C VAL A 894 5.73 -75.26 48.49
N LYS A 895 6.14 -75.58 49.73
CA LYS A 895 6.44 -76.95 50.14
C LYS A 895 5.13 -77.68 50.48
N ARG A 896 5.04 -78.97 50.15
CA ARG A 896 3.95 -79.84 50.61
C ARG A 896 4.13 -80.19 52.07
#